data_AF-A0A949WA76-F1
#
_entry.id   AF-A0A949WA76-F1
#
_cell.length_a   1.000
_cell.length_b   1.000
_cell.length_c   1.000
_cell.angle_alpha   90.00
_cell.angle_beta   90.00
_cell.angle_gamma   90.00
#
_symmetry.space_group_name_H-M   'P 1'
#
loop_
_entity.id
_entity.type
_entity.pdbx_description
1 polymer ?
#
loop_
_entity_poly.entity_id
_entity_poly.type
_entity_poly.pdbx_seq_one_letter_code
_entity_poly.pdbx_strand_id
1 'polypeptide(L)'
;MRKTLAIVFTASFLFSNTIVFGIGGAGPDRNAKSDAVVAKYTTDLTQLGREGRLRQDLSLESEAIRLTNALAEGGLRQPVLVTELRETRNTIVEQLAIRIANGDVPEGIAGRDLVRLDVDSVYSNSASSNDFEALVLSILDDAVSDHGKKILFIDDLGFVLQHKNAAERILSCVAEGKIAVIGGSSAPDYRDRIEADGRFSKAFTAFEIKDLRSASSDDAASAPAESYRGGTLSPDLRDMIASDPSGKTRVDVIVQARNADNPALRQLIASGEARITDRIGSTDTLVVNMPLSTVQTLSQSGLANYISPDRPTTTTGHIEDTTGISLMRSQPALNGRSAYTLDGTGIGIAVLDSGIYAAHNGFKNNSGASRIVANVNFTNSNINDTSDGYGHGTHVAGLAAGNSSVSGGAYRGVAPNANIISVKVLNNSGQGQQSWLLNGLNWVLNNRTAYNIRVVNLSLGATAIDTYTNDPVCLKVKELAAAGIVVIAAAGNLGKDSLGNKRYGQIHSPGNSPYVITVGASNTMGTTAHGDDTIASFSSRGPTRSFYTTSNGSRVFDNIIKPDLVAPGNKVISQKSPSNLMSVENTALNLDGTNGADSMMYMSGTSMSSPIVAGAAALLLQVNPNLTPQMVKMLLQYTAQPIAGVNTFEQGAGQLNLEGAVRLARSLRTDVDFKTVGMGAMSVAYNWTMPTTSTTVGGSTFQWAQLVTGKYTMITGSKLISEFQAVYRLNKTIGDGVNFGNGAFSLDTGSYFTTGLSVNRNVNTSNGAPLGAGSLYLTYGVLVGDGVIVGDGVIVGDGVLVSDGVLVGDGVLVGDGVLIGDGVLIGDGVLVGDSALQGDNTPAMQ
;
A
#
# COMPACT_ATOMS: atom_id res chain seq x y z
N MET A 1 16.27 44.82 38.53
CA MET A 1 16.32 45.65 37.31
C MET A 1 16.81 44.75 36.16
N ARG A 2 15.92 44.44 35.20
CA ARG A 2 16.15 44.03 33.80
C ARG A 2 17.18 42.93 33.40
N LYS A 3 16.62 41.86 32.80
CA LYS A 3 16.84 41.34 31.41
C LYS A 3 17.91 40.24 31.10
N THR A 4 17.39 39.04 30.76
CA THR A 4 17.38 38.42 29.40
C THR A 4 18.53 37.48 28.93
N LEU A 5 18.09 36.28 28.49
CA LEU A 5 18.62 35.32 27.47
C LEU A 5 19.77 34.34 27.82
N ALA A 6 19.44 33.04 27.85
CA ALA A 6 19.99 32.02 26.94
C ALA A 6 19.27 30.65 27.12
N ILE A 7 18.48 30.27 26.12
CA ILE A 7 17.89 28.93 25.88
C ILE A 7 18.63 28.38 24.66
N VAL A 8 19.31 27.22 24.75
CA VAL A 8 19.74 26.42 23.57
C VAL A 8 19.87 24.91 23.92
N PHE A 9 18.99 24.14 23.26
CA PHE A 9 19.13 22.80 22.66
C PHE A 9 19.72 21.60 23.43
N THR A 10 18.86 20.60 23.69
CA THR A 10 19.22 19.17 23.70
C THR A 10 18.35 18.44 22.66
N ALA A 11 18.99 17.67 21.78
CA ALA A 11 18.43 17.08 20.58
C ALA A 11 17.55 15.84 20.85
N SER A 12 16.39 15.80 20.19
CA SER A 12 15.54 14.61 20.05
C SER A 12 15.98 13.78 18.85
N PHE A 13 16.47 12.56 19.10
CA PHE A 13 16.49 11.47 18.12
C PHE A 13 15.22 10.65 18.33
N LEU A 14 14.28 10.69 17.39
CA LEU A 14 12.95 10.07 17.53
C LEU A 14 12.92 8.64 16.98
N PHE A 15 12.63 7.68 17.86
CA PHE A 15 11.33 6.99 17.84
C PHE A 15 10.52 7.62 18.97
N SER A 16 9.37 8.25 18.69
CA SER A 16 8.40 8.59 19.75
C SER A 16 7.32 7.51 19.79
N ASN A 17 7.42 6.65 20.78
CA ASN A 17 6.27 6.24 21.58
C ASN A 17 6.56 6.73 23.00
N THR A 18 6.05 7.91 23.33
CA THR A 18 5.95 8.34 24.74
C THR A 18 4.71 9.19 24.87
N ILE A 19 3.81 8.72 25.74
CA ILE A 19 2.60 9.40 26.21
C ILE A 19 2.99 10.76 26.79
N VAL A 20 2.33 11.82 26.32
CA VAL A 20 2.45 13.17 26.90
C VAL A 20 1.59 13.21 28.16
N PHE A 21 2.22 13.23 29.34
CA PHE A 21 1.58 13.74 30.56
C PHE A 21 1.69 15.26 30.57
N GLY A 22 0.54 15.94 30.39
CA GLY A 22 0.43 17.37 30.67
C GLY A 22 0.51 17.61 32.17
N ILE A 23 1.55 18.32 32.62
CA ILE A 23 1.66 18.81 34.00
C ILE A 23 0.87 20.12 34.07
N GLY A 24 -0.37 20.04 34.56
CA GLY A 24 -1.15 21.17 35.05
C GLY A 24 -1.66 20.83 36.44
N GLY A 25 -1.21 21.57 37.47
CA GLY A 25 -1.53 21.28 38.86
C GLY A 25 -2.98 21.63 39.24
N ALA A 26 -3.69 20.67 39.81
CA ALA A 26 -4.79 20.83 40.76
C ALA A 26 -4.97 19.49 41.53
N GLY A 27 -5.40 19.55 42.79
CA GLY A 27 -5.30 18.46 43.80
C GLY A 27 -6.00 17.12 43.48
N PRO A 28 -5.78 16.07 44.30
CA PRO A 28 -6.14 14.71 43.94
C PRO A 28 -7.64 14.46 44.18
N ASP A 29 -8.42 14.47 43.10
CA ASP A 29 -9.79 14.00 43.12
C ASP A 29 -9.80 12.46 42.95
N ARG A 30 -10.42 11.74 43.90
CA ARG A 30 -10.40 10.27 43.91
C ARG A 30 -11.24 9.65 42.78
N ASN A 31 -12.18 10.41 42.20
CA ASN A 31 -13.00 9.97 41.07
C ASN A 31 -12.22 10.01 39.73
N ALA A 32 -11.34 10.99 39.52
CA ALA A 32 -10.56 11.13 38.28
C ALA A 32 -9.59 9.95 38.01
N LYS A 33 -9.19 9.20 39.05
CA LYS A 33 -8.36 7.99 38.92
C LYS A 33 -9.13 6.76 38.45
N SER A 34 -10.42 6.68 38.78
CA SER A 34 -11.33 5.62 38.32
C SER A 34 -11.60 5.78 36.82
N ASP A 35 -11.97 7.00 36.42
CA ASP A 35 -12.37 7.32 35.05
C ASP A 35 -11.19 7.17 34.06
N ALA A 36 -9.97 7.50 34.49
CA ALA A 36 -8.75 7.31 33.69
C ALA A 36 -8.36 5.83 33.47
N VAL A 37 -8.75 4.94 34.39
CA VAL A 37 -8.49 3.48 34.25
C VAL A 37 -9.55 2.86 33.34
N VAL A 38 -10.82 3.26 33.46
CA VAL A 38 -11.91 2.78 32.61
C VAL A 38 -11.73 3.23 31.16
N ALA A 39 -11.38 4.50 30.93
CA ALA A 39 -11.12 5.05 29.59
C ALA A 39 -9.96 4.38 28.84
N LYS A 40 -9.08 3.64 29.53
CA LYS A 40 -8.01 2.84 28.90
C LYS A 40 -8.56 1.58 28.21
N TYR A 41 -9.68 1.06 28.68
CA TYR A 41 -10.24 -0.24 28.26
C TYR A 41 -11.59 -0.13 27.54
N THR A 42 -12.07 1.10 27.34
CA THR A 42 -13.29 1.38 26.61
C THR A 42 -13.06 2.35 25.47
N THR A 43 -13.89 2.27 24.43
CA THR A 43 -13.90 3.22 23.32
C THR A 43 -15.29 3.79 23.16
N ASP A 44 -15.44 5.11 23.28
CA ASP A 44 -16.71 5.79 22.98
C ASP A 44 -16.91 5.89 21.46
N LEU A 45 -17.74 5.00 20.90
CA LEU A 45 -18.02 4.97 19.47
C LEU A 45 -18.93 6.11 19.06
N THR A 46 -19.85 6.57 19.93
CA THR A 46 -20.72 7.71 19.60
C THR A 46 -19.92 9.00 19.50
N GLN A 47 -18.94 9.22 20.38
CA GLN A 47 -18.01 10.34 20.26
C GLN A 47 -17.20 10.25 18.96
N LEU A 48 -16.67 9.08 18.61
CA LEU A 48 -15.98 8.89 17.33
C LEU A 48 -16.90 9.14 16.12
N GLY A 49 -18.19 8.80 16.23
CA GLY A 49 -19.21 9.14 15.24
C GLY A 49 -19.41 10.64 15.10
N ARG A 50 -19.58 11.38 16.21
CA ARG A 50 -19.70 12.86 16.23
C ARG A 50 -18.47 13.55 15.65
N GLU A 51 -17.30 12.96 15.86
CA GLU A 51 -16.01 13.44 15.32
C GLU A 51 -15.77 13.05 13.84
N GLY A 52 -16.68 12.28 13.21
CA GLY A 52 -16.53 11.81 11.83
C GLY A 52 -15.41 10.78 11.62
N ARG A 53 -15.01 10.09 12.69
CA ARG A 53 -13.88 9.14 12.70
C ARG A 53 -14.29 7.69 12.48
N LEU A 54 -15.59 7.39 12.49
CA LEU A 54 -16.14 6.09 12.14
C LEU A 54 -16.43 6.03 10.63
N ARG A 55 -16.11 4.90 9.99
CA ARG A 55 -16.35 4.69 8.57
C ARG A 55 -17.83 4.40 8.34
N GLN A 56 -18.45 5.08 7.37
CA GLN A 56 -19.80 4.71 6.91
C GLN A 56 -19.72 3.52 5.93
N ASP A 57 -20.61 2.54 6.13
CA ASP A 57 -20.78 1.40 5.23
C ASP A 57 -22.26 1.21 4.93
N LEU A 58 -22.67 1.74 3.78
CA LEU A 58 -24.07 1.73 3.32
C LEU A 58 -24.59 0.31 3.04
N SER A 59 -23.71 -0.68 2.85
CA SER A 59 -24.13 -2.06 2.57
C SER A 59 -24.73 -2.77 3.78
N LEU A 60 -24.44 -2.29 5.00
CA LEU A 60 -24.92 -2.84 6.27
C LEU A 60 -25.92 -1.91 6.98
N GLU A 61 -26.39 -0.87 6.27
CA GLU A 61 -27.30 0.13 6.82
C GLU A 61 -28.64 -0.47 7.27
N SER A 62 -29.16 -1.46 6.53
CA SER A 62 -30.39 -2.17 6.88
C SER A 62 -30.27 -2.93 8.20
N GLU A 63 -29.13 -3.55 8.47
CA GLU A 63 -28.84 -4.28 9.71
C GLU A 63 -28.63 -3.31 10.88
N ALA A 64 -27.98 -2.17 10.63
CA ALA A 64 -27.87 -1.11 11.63
C ALA A 64 -29.25 -0.53 11.99
N ILE A 65 -30.16 -0.33 11.02
CA ILE A 65 -31.56 0.08 11.27
C ILE A 65 -32.30 -0.97 12.11
N ARG A 66 -32.17 -2.26 11.76
CA ARG A 66 -32.79 -3.34 12.52
C ARG A 66 -32.28 -3.38 13.97
N LEU A 67 -30.98 -3.21 14.19
CA LEU A 67 -30.39 -3.15 15.52
C LEU A 67 -30.86 -1.90 16.29
N THR A 68 -30.94 -0.75 15.61
CA THR A 68 -31.48 0.50 16.15
C THR A 68 -32.91 0.30 16.68
N ASN A 69 -33.77 -0.34 15.89
CA ASN A 69 -35.17 -0.61 16.28
C ASN A 69 -35.25 -1.62 17.43
N ALA A 70 -34.47 -2.70 17.38
CA ALA A 70 -34.43 -3.71 18.45
C ALA A 70 -34.03 -3.11 19.81
N LEU A 71 -33.12 -2.12 19.82
CA LEU A 71 -32.74 -1.39 21.03
C LEU A 71 -33.80 -0.37 21.46
N ALA A 72 -34.45 0.29 20.50
CA ALA A 72 -35.51 1.28 20.77
C ALA A 72 -36.80 0.66 21.32
N GLU A 73 -37.12 -0.58 20.93
CA GLU A 73 -38.29 -1.33 21.44
C GLU A 73 -38.17 -1.68 22.93
N GLY A 74 -36.98 -1.58 23.54
CA GLY A 74 -36.79 -1.66 24.99
C GLY A 74 -37.08 -3.03 25.61
N GLY A 75 -36.87 -4.11 24.86
CA GLY A 75 -37.15 -5.47 25.33
C GLY A 75 -36.30 -5.91 26.53
N LEU A 76 -36.84 -6.83 27.34
CA LEU A 76 -36.12 -7.48 28.46
C LEU A 76 -34.88 -8.28 28.00
N ARG A 77 -34.82 -8.66 26.71
CA ARG A 77 -33.72 -9.42 26.11
C ARG A 77 -32.85 -8.52 25.25
N GLN A 78 -31.57 -8.46 25.56
CA GLN A 78 -30.56 -7.66 24.87
C GLN A 78 -30.06 -8.36 23.60
N PRO A 79 -29.78 -7.63 22.50
CA PRO A 79 -29.35 -8.24 21.24
C PRO A 79 -27.91 -8.75 21.30
N VAL A 80 -27.67 -9.93 20.72
CA VAL A 80 -26.33 -10.48 20.49
C VAL A 80 -26.13 -10.67 18.99
N LEU A 81 -25.22 -9.91 18.39
CA LEU A 81 -24.86 -10.02 16.98
C LEU A 81 -24.18 -11.37 16.74
N VAL A 82 -24.87 -12.28 16.07
CA VAL A 82 -24.37 -13.65 15.80
C VAL A 82 -23.86 -13.71 14.36
N THR A 83 -22.55 -13.83 14.19
CA THR A 83 -21.89 -14.06 12.89
C THR A 83 -20.46 -14.55 13.11
N GLU A 84 -19.95 -15.34 12.17
CA GLU A 84 -18.55 -15.80 12.17
C GLU A 84 -17.55 -14.65 11.94
N LEU A 85 -18.00 -13.51 11.39
CA LEU A 85 -17.14 -12.38 11.06
C LEU A 85 -17.17 -11.28 12.14
N ARG A 86 -16.13 -11.20 12.98
CA ARG A 86 -15.98 -10.14 14.01
C ARG A 86 -15.99 -8.74 13.41
N GLU A 87 -15.42 -8.57 12.21
CA GLU A 87 -15.42 -7.29 11.48
C GLU A 87 -16.84 -6.82 11.15
N THR A 88 -17.73 -7.71 10.69
CA THR A 88 -19.12 -7.37 10.36
C THR A 88 -19.89 -6.88 11.59
N ARG A 89 -19.67 -7.49 12.77
CA ARG A 89 -20.28 -7.04 14.04
C ARG A 89 -19.84 -5.63 14.38
N ASN A 90 -18.54 -5.37 14.32
CA ASN A 90 -17.98 -4.06 14.63
C ASN A 90 -18.53 -2.98 13.69
N THR A 91 -18.60 -3.26 12.38
CA THR A 91 -19.13 -2.31 11.40
C THR A 91 -20.60 -1.97 11.64
N ILE A 92 -21.45 -2.95 12.01
CA ILE A 92 -22.87 -2.71 12.32
C ILE A 92 -23.02 -1.80 13.56
N VAL A 93 -22.22 -2.05 14.60
CA VAL A 93 -22.23 -1.25 15.84
C VAL A 93 -21.67 0.15 15.59
N GLU A 94 -20.66 0.30 14.73
CA GLU A 94 -20.14 1.59 14.29
C GLU A 94 -21.19 2.38 13.48
N GLN A 95 -21.96 1.74 12.59
CA GLN A 95 -23.08 2.39 11.90
C GLN A 95 -24.16 2.86 12.89
N LEU A 96 -24.50 2.04 13.89
CA LEU A 96 -25.41 2.46 14.96
C LEU A 96 -24.86 3.68 15.72
N ALA A 97 -23.57 3.71 16.04
CA ALA A 97 -22.94 4.84 16.72
C ALA A 97 -23.01 6.14 15.90
N ILE A 98 -22.81 6.05 14.58
CA ILE A 98 -22.96 7.19 13.65
C ILE A 98 -24.40 7.70 13.66
N ARG A 99 -25.40 6.82 13.64
CA ARG A 99 -26.82 7.21 13.69
C ARG A 99 -27.17 7.90 15.01
N ILE A 100 -26.71 7.34 16.13
CA ILE A 100 -26.89 7.96 17.46
C ILE A 100 -26.22 9.33 17.50
N ALA A 101 -25.01 9.46 16.94
CA ALA A 101 -24.28 10.73 16.87
C ALA A 101 -25.00 11.81 16.05
N ASN A 102 -25.64 11.40 14.95
CA ASN A 102 -26.39 12.30 14.06
C ASN A 102 -27.81 12.62 14.56
N GLY A 103 -28.30 11.90 15.58
CA GLY A 103 -29.69 12.00 16.02
C GLY A 103 -30.69 11.23 15.13
N ASP A 104 -30.19 10.37 14.22
CA ASP A 104 -30.97 9.56 13.27
C ASP A 104 -31.49 8.25 13.90
N VAL A 105 -32.00 8.35 15.13
CA VAL A 105 -32.47 7.23 15.95
C VAL A 105 -33.75 7.58 16.72
N PRO A 106 -34.63 6.61 17.05
CA PRO A 106 -35.84 6.85 17.84
C PRO A 106 -35.57 7.43 19.24
N GLU A 107 -36.56 8.12 19.82
CA GLU A 107 -36.47 8.80 21.14
C GLU A 107 -35.96 7.90 22.27
N GLY A 108 -36.24 6.59 22.22
CA GLY A 108 -35.81 5.63 23.25
C GLY A 108 -34.30 5.44 23.38
N ILE A 109 -33.54 5.75 22.32
CA ILE A 109 -32.07 5.62 22.26
C ILE A 109 -31.36 6.93 21.87
N ALA A 110 -32.13 7.98 21.53
CA ALA A 110 -31.59 9.31 21.28
C ALA A 110 -30.86 9.86 22.53
N GLY A 111 -29.69 10.46 22.31
CA GLY A 111 -28.89 11.06 23.39
C GLY A 111 -28.16 10.06 24.31
N ARG A 112 -28.16 8.76 23.98
CA ARG A 112 -27.30 7.76 24.63
C ARG A 112 -25.91 7.71 23.98
N ASP A 113 -24.90 7.26 24.70
CA ASP A 113 -23.55 7.06 24.16
C ASP A 113 -23.24 5.55 24.08
N LEU A 114 -22.74 5.12 22.93
CA LEU A 114 -22.40 3.72 22.64
C LEU A 114 -20.91 3.51 22.90
N VAL A 115 -20.60 2.72 23.93
CA VAL A 115 -19.25 2.48 24.42
C VAL A 115 -18.89 1.02 24.16
N ARG A 116 -17.73 0.78 23.53
CA ARG A 116 -17.19 -0.57 23.32
C ARG A 116 -16.24 -0.94 24.45
N LEU A 117 -16.40 -2.14 25.01
CA LEU A 117 -15.42 -2.80 25.85
C LEU A 117 -14.34 -3.45 24.98
N ASP A 118 -13.07 -3.14 25.23
CA ASP A 118 -11.94 -3.82 24.60
C ASP A 118 -11.52 -5.04 25.44
N VAL A 119 -12.19 -6.17 25.19
CA VAL A 119 -12.01 -7.42 25.95
C VAL A 119 -10.57 -7.94 25.85
N ASP A 120 -9.92 -7.77 24.68
CA ASP A 120 -8.53 -8.19 24.44
C ASP A 120 -7.55 -7.35 25.27
N SER A 121 -7.78 -6.04 25.36
CA SER A 121 -6.98 -5.15 26.22
C SER A 121 -7.17 -5.44 27.71
N VAL A 122 -8.39 -5.73 28.16
CA VAL A 122 -8.64 -6.10 29.56
C VAL A 122 -7.97 -7.44 29.89
N TYR A 123 -8.08 -8.43 29.00
CA TYR A 123 -7.46 -9.73 29.19
C TYR A 123 -5.92 -9.66 29.24
N SER A 124 -5.30 -8.98 28.27
CA SER A 124 -3.83 -8.84 28.20
C SER A 124 -3.21 -8.03 29.34
N ASN A 125 -3.99 -7.17 30.01
CA ASN A 125 -3.53 -6.38 31.15
C ASN A 125 -3.92 -6.98 32.52
N SER A 126 -4.61 -8.13 32.53
CA SER A 126 -4.99 -8.84 33.76
C SER A 126 -3.93 -9.87 34.15
N ALA A 127 -3.46 -9.85 35.39
CA ALA A 127 -2.47 -10.82 35.89
C ALA A 127 -3.10 -12.17 36.29
N SER A 128 -4.42 -12.18 36.50
CA SER A 128 -5.20 -13.36 36.87
C SER A 128 -6.66 -13.24 36.44
N SER A 129 -7.40 -14.35 36.47
CA SER A 129 -8.85 -14.36 36.22
C SER A 129 -9.63 -13.47 37.19
N ASN A 130 -9.15 -13.29 38.42
CA ASN A 130 -9.79 -12.41 39.40
C ASN A 130 -9.53 -10.93 39.07
N ASP A 131 -8.35 -10.61 38.55
CA ASP A 131 -8.02 -9.25 38.11
C ASP A 131 -8.81 -8.86 36.85
N PHE A 132 -9.00 -9.83 35.93
CA PHE A 132 -9.89 -9.67 34.78
C PHE A 132 -11.32 -9.35 35.22
N GLU A 133 -11.88 -10.16 36.12
CA GLU A 133 -13.22 -9.93 36.67
C GLU A 133 -13.35 -8.58 37.37
N ALA A 134 -12.35 -8.17 38.17
CA ALA A 134 -12.35 -6.89 38.85
C ALA A 134 -12.35 -5.70 37.87
N LEU A 135 -11.59 -5.80 36.77
CA LEU A 135 -11.57 -4.77 35.72
C LEU A 135 -12.90 -4.70 34.97
N VAL A 136 -13.46 -5.84 34.55
CA VAL A 136 -14.77 -5.88 33.88
C VAL A 136 -15.86 -5.32 34.79
N LEU A 137 -15.86 -5.67 36.08
CA LEU A 137 -16.81 -5.12 37.05
C LEU A 137 -16.65 -3.59 37.19
N SER A 138 -15.42 -3.07 37.22
CA SER A 138 -15.20 -1.62 37.31
C SER A 138 -15.75 -0.85 36.09
N ILE A 139 -15.62 -1.43 34.89
CA ILE A 139 -16.13 -0.83 33.65
C ILE A 139 -17.66 -0.89 33.59
N LEU A 140 -18.25 -2.00 34.05
CA LEU A 140 -19.70 -2.13 34.18
C LEU A 140 -20.26 -1.11 35.20
N ASP A 141 -19.56 -0.88 36.30
CA ASP A 141 -20.00 0.04 37.35
C ASP A 141 -19.96 1.49 36.88
N ASP A 142 -18.92 1.87 36.12
CA ASP A 142 -18.86 3.15 35.41
C ASP A 142 -20.02 3.30 34.43
N ALA A 143 -20.27 2.29 33.59
CA ALA A 143 -21.33 2.34 32.60
C ALA A 143 -22.74 2.42 33.22
N VAL A 144 -22.94 1.82 34.40
CA VAL A 144 -24.19 1.87 35.17
C VAL A 144 -24.36 3.21 35.91
N SER A 145 -23.26 3.86 36.31
CA SER A 145 -23.28 5.12 37.06
C SER A 145 -23.92 6.27 36.29
N ASP A 146 -23.92 6.20 34.95
CA ASP A 146 -24.53 7.20 34.06
C ASP A 146 -26.05 7.04 33.86
N HIS A 147 -26.72 6.31 34.74
CA HIS A 147 -28.20 6.23 34.85
C HIS A 147 -28.90 5.90 33.51
N GLY A 148 -28.40 4.92 32.76
CA GLY A 148 -29.01 4.45 31.51
C GLY A 148 -28.65 5.25 30.25
N LYS A 149 -27.73 6.22 30.36
CA LYS A 149 -27.20 6.97 29.20
C LYS A 149 -26.22 6.19 28.34
N LYS A 150 -25.57 5.14 28.87
CA LYS A 150 -24.59 4.33 28.12
C LYS A 150 -25.21 3.04 27.58
N ILE A 151 -24.84 2.69 26.35
CA ILE A 151 -25.03 1.37 25.74
C ILE A 151 -23.66 0.72 25.67
N LEU A 152 -23.49 -0.47 26.27
CA LEU A 152 -22.21 -1.17 26.30
C LEU A 152 -22.16 -2.26 25.23
N PHE A 153 -21.22 -2.16 24.30
CA PHE A 153 -20.93 -3.21 23.34
C PHE A 153 -19.78 -4.10 23.84
N ILE A 154 -20.05 -5.40 23.97
CA ILE A 154 -19.10 -6.44 24.34
C ILE A 154 -18.94 -7.36 23.13
N ASP A 155 -17.80 -7.30 22.46
CA ASP A 155 -17.58 -7.91 21.15
C ASP A 155 -17.40 -9.45 21.16
N ASP A 156 -17.01 -9.99 22.33
CA ASP A 156 -17.02 -11.41 22.67
C ASP A 156 -17.74 -11.61 24.02
N LEU A 157 -19.07 -11.64 23.96
CA LEU A 157 -19.92 -11.77 25.14
C LEU A 157 -19.79 -13.18 25.76
N GLY A 158 -19.66 -14.21 24.93
CA GLY A 158 -19.53 -15.59 25.40
C GLY A 158 -18.26 -15.82 26.20
N PHE A 159 -17.16 -15.14 25.86
CA PHE A 159 -15.95 -15.11 26.68
C PHE A 159 -16.20 -14.48 28.06
N VAL A 160 -16.77 -13.29 28.12
CA VAL A 160 -17.01 -12.56 29.38
C VAL A 160 -17.97 -13.30 30.30
N LEU A 161 -18.99 -13.98 29.76
CA LEU A 161 -20.00 -14.69 30.55
C LEU A 161 -19.49 -15.99 31.21
N GLN A 162 -18.29 -16.47 30.85
CA GLN A 162 -17.66 -17.61 31.55
C GLN A 162 -17.18 -17.25 32.96
N HIS A 163 -17.04 -15.96 33.23
CA HIS A 163 -16.58 -15.42 34.51
C HIS A 163 -17.77 -15.14 35.43
N LYS A 164 -17.87 -15.92 36.52
CA LYS A 164 -19.09 -16.00 37.34
C LYS A 164 -19.54 -14.63 37.87
N ASN A 165 -18.62 -13.83 38.41
CA ASN A 165 -18.98 -12.54 39.02
C ASN A 165 -19.36 -11.50 37.96
N ALA A 166 -18.66 -11.49 36.82
CA ALA A 166 -19.00 -10.62 35.70
C ALA A 166 -20.37 -10.99 35.09
N ALA A 167 -20.63 -12.28 34.92
CA ALA A 167 -21.89 -12.81 34.42
C ALA A 167 -23.07 -12.47 35.34
N GLU A 168 -22.94 -12.68 36.65
CA GLU A 168 -23.97 -12.33 37.64
C GLU A 168 -24.25 -10.82 37.65
N ARG A 169 -23.20 -9.99 37.54
CA ARG A 169 -23.36 -8.54 37.49
C ARG A 169 -24.06 -8.08 36.22
N ILE A 170 -23.63 -8.54 35.04
CA ILE A 170 -24.26 -8.21 33.75
C ILE A 170 -25.75 -8.60 33.78
N LEU A 171 -26.07 -9.82 34.25
CA LEU A 171 -27.45 -10.28 34.35
C LEU A 171 -28.29 -9.42 35.29
N SER A 172 -27.78 -9.06 36.46
CA SER A 172 -28.49 -8.20 37.41
C SER A 172 -28.75 -6.79 36.84
N CYS A 173 -27.74 -6.18 36.21
CA CYS A 173 -27.85 -4.83 35.65
C CYS A 173 -28.79 -4.78 34.44
N VAL A 174 -28.78 -5.81 33.59
CA VAL A 174 -29.72 -5.94 32.47
C VAL A 174 -31.15 -6.18 32.98
N ALA A 175 -31.34 -7.09 33.94
CA ALA A 175 -32.67 -7.40 34.49
C ALA A 175 -33.31 -6.21 35.22
N GLU A 176 -32.50 -5.38 35.87
CA GLU A 176 -32.94 -4.14 36.54
C GLU A 176 -33.06 -2.94 35.59
N GLY A 177 -32.77 -3.11 34.30
CA GLY A 177 -32.83 -2.04 33.29
C GLY A 177 -31.81 -0.92 33.48
N LYS A 178 -30.72 -1.18 34.21
CA LYS A 178 -29.69 -0.19 34.56
C LYS A 178 -28.75 0.13 33.40
N ILE A 179 -28.60 -0.80 32.45
CA ILE A 179 -27.71 -0.66 31.28
C ILE A 179 -28.28 -1.45 30.10
N ALA A 180 -28.09 -0.93 28.88
CA ALA A 180 -28.33 -1.67 27.65
C ALA A 180 -27.03 -2.29 27.16
N VAL A 181 -27.07 -3.55 26.72
CA VAL A 181 -25.89 -4.29 26.27
C VAL A 181 -26.10 -4.77 24.84
N ILE A 182 -25.05 -4.68 24.02
CA ILE A 182 -24.99 -5.36 22.73
C ILE A 182 -23.88 -6.39 22.83
N GLY A 183 -24.20 -7.66 22.60
CA GLY A 183 -23.21 -8.74 22.58
C GLY A 183 -22.70 -9.02 21.17
N GLY A 184 -21.48 -9.51 21.05
CA GLY A 184 -20.96 -10.17 19.86
C GLY A 184 -20.63 -11.64 20.15
N SER A 185 -20.93 -12.53 19.20
CA SER A 185 -20.64 -13.96 19.32
C SER A 185 -20.56 -14.63 17.94
N SER A 186 -19.83 -15.75 17.83
CA SER A 186 -20.00 -16.68 16.71
C SER A 186 -21.26 -17.55 16.91
N ALA A 187 -21.73 -18.23 15.86
CA ALA A 187 -22.94 -19.04 15.95
C ALA A 187 -22.77 -20.28 16.86
N PRO A 188 -21.64 -21.03 16.81
CA PRO A 188 -21.39 -22.11 17.77
C PRO A 188 -21.31 -21.60 19.20
N ASP A 189 -20.60 -20.50 19.44
CA ASP A 189 -20.38 -19.98 20.79
C ASP A 189 -21.67 -19.44 21.41
N TYR A 190 -22.54 -18.79 20.60
CA TYR A 190 -23.85 -18.34 21.04
C TYR A 190 -24.70 -19.52 21.49
N ARG A 191 -24.80 -20.56 20.66
CA ARG A 191 -25.60 -21.75 20.95
C ARG A 191 -25.11 -22.47 22.20
N ASP A 192 -23.80 -22.69 22.30
CA ASP A 192 -23.22 -23.54 23.34
C ASP A 192 -23.09 -22.81 24.69
N ARG A 193 -22.94 -21.48 24.69
CA ARG A 193 -22.67 -20.72 25.93
C ARG A 193 -23.78 -19.78 26.35
N ILE A 194 -24.57 -19.24 25.42
CA ILE A 194 -25.61 -18.23 25.73
C ILE A 194 -27.01 -18.85 25.62
N GLU A 195 -27.29 -19.59 24.56
CA GLU A 195 -28.58 -20.23 24.34
C GLU A 195 -28.79 -21.44 25.27
N ALA A 196 -27.75 -22.26 25.45
CA ALA A 196 -27.80 -23.45 26.30
C ALA A 196 -27.96 -23.15 27.80
N ASP A 197 -27.58 -21.96 28.29
CA ASP A 197 -27.77 -21.55 29.70
C ASP A 197 -29.13 -20.83 29.86
N GLY A 198 -30.01 -21.42 30.67
CA GLY A 198 -31.35 -20.89 30.95
C GLY A 198 -31.40 -19.52 31.63
N ARG A 199 -30.27 -19.01 32.16
CA ARG A 199 -30.14 -17.66 32.71
C ARG A 199 -29.76 -16.65 31.62
N PHE A 200 -28.81 -16.99 30.75
CA PHE A 200 -28.34 -16.11 29.69
C PHE A 200 -29.36 -15.99 28.56
N SER A 201 -30.02 -17.07 28.16
CA SER A 201 -31.10 -17.06 27.16
C SER A 201 -32.30 -16.19 27.56
N LYS A 202 -32.54 -15.97 28.86
CA LYS A 202 -33.57 -15.04 29.37
C LYS A 202 -33.17 -13.57 29.29
N ALA A 203 -31.87 -13.27 29.23
CA ALA A 203 -31.34 -11.91 29.20
C ALA A 203 -30.83 -11.50 27.80
N PHE A 204 -30.49 -12.45 26.94
CA PHE A 204 -29.92 -12.22 25.62
C PHE A 204 -30.70 -12.95 24.53
N THR A 205 -30.80 -12.33 23.36
CA THR A 205 -31.44 -12.92 22.17
C THR A 205 -30.53 -12.80 20.97
N ALA A 206 -30.53 -13.82 20.11
CA ALA A 206 -29.79 -13.79 18.86
C ALA A 206 -30.33 -12.65 18.00
N PHE A 207 -29.44 -11.77 17.57
CA PHE A 207 -29.64 -10.87 16.47
C PHE A 207 -28.91 -11.47 15.27
N GLU A 208 -29.66 -12.28 14.52
CA GLU A 208 -29.17 -12.84 13.27
C GLU A 208 -29.02 -11.72 12.26
N ILE A 209 -27.76 -11.45 11.91
CA ILE A 209 -27.41 -10.62 10.78
C ILE A 209 -27.90 -11.40 9.57
N LYS A 210 -28.85 -10.84 8.82
CA LYS A 210 -29.24 -11.48 7.56
C LYS A 210 -27.99 -11.52 6.71
N ASP A 211 -27.47 -12.73 6.49
CA ASP A 211 -26.47 -12.93 5.47
C ASP A 211 -26.96 -12.21 4.22
N LEU A 212 -26.08 -11.47 3.55
CA LEU A 212 -26.29 -10.97 2.18
C LEU A 212 -26.43 -12.14 1.16
N ARG A 213 -26.84 -13.33 1.64
CA ARG A 213 -27.13 -14.57 0.93
C ARG A 213 -28.27 -15.35 1.60
N SER A 214 -29.36 -14.68 1.98
CA SER A 214 -30.65 -15.38 2.14
C SER A 214 -31.82 -14.44 1.87
N ALA A 215 -32.07 -14.16 0.58
CA ALA A 215 -33.41 -13.83 0.13
C ALA A 215 -34.07 -15.13 -0.33
N SER A 216 -34.89 -15.70 0.56
CA SER A 216 -35.84 -16.75 0.23
C SER A 216 -36.86 -16.21 -0.78
N SER A 217 -37.22 -17.10 -1.70
CA SER A 217 -38.42 -17.10 -2.53
C SER A 217 -39.62 -16.44 -1.87
N ASP A 218 -40.20 -15.44 -2.53
CA ASP A 218 -41.64 -15.25 -2.77
C ASP A 218 -41.87 -13.79 -3.15
N ASP A 219 -41.76 -13.51 -4.45
CA ASP A 219 -42.45 -12.43 -5.20
C ASP A 219 -41.77 -12.24 -6.56
N ALA A 220 -41.95 -13.24 -7.43
CA ALA A 220 -41.52 -13.17 -8.82
C ALA A 220 -42.65 -12.60 -9.70
N ALA A 221 -42.64 -11.28 -9.89
CA ALA A 221 -43.27 -10.66 -11.06
C ALA A 221 -42.36 -9.56 -11.63
N SER A 222 -41.77 -9.89 -12.79
CA SER A 222 -41.19 -9.01 -13.82
C SER A 222 -39.88 -8.23 -13.53
N ALA A 223 -38.73 -8.83 -13.84
CA ALA A 223 -37.63 -8.24 -14.63
C ALA A 223 -36.58 -9.33 -15.01
N PRO A 224 -35.92 -9.27 -16.19
CA PRO A 224 -35.13 -10.40 -16.73
C PRO A 224 -33.72 -10.51 -16.12
N ALA A 225 -33.26 -11.74 -15.89
CA ALA A 225 -31.91 -12.08 -15.44
C ALA A 225 -30.85 -11.68 -16.47
N GLU A 226 -29.69 -11.16 -16.01
CA GLU A 226 -28.51 -11.02 -16.86
C GLU A 226 -28.10 -12.39 -17.41
N SER A 227 -28.21 -12.56 -18.72
CA SER A 227 -27.79 -13.77 -19.42
C SER A 227 -26.26 -13.83 -19.55
N TYR A 228 -25.73 -15.05 -19.41
CA TYR A 228 -24.34 -15.42 -19.68
C TYR A 228 -23.83 -14.82 -21.01
N ARG A 229 -22.65 -14.16 -20.99
CA ARG A 229 -21.99 -13.59 -22.18
C ARG A 229 -20.69 -14.31 -22.49
N GLY A 230 -20.58 -14.90 -23.69
CA GLY A 230 -19.35 -15.54 -24.19
C GLY A 230 -19.56 -16.97 -24.73
N GLY A 231 -18.50 -17.60 -25.26
CA GLY A 231 -18.54 -19.01 -25.72
C GLY A 231 -18.22 -19.99 -24.58
N THR A 232 -18.74 -21.23 -24.65
CA THR A 232 -18.70 -22.25 -23.58
C THR A 232 -17.30 -22.72 -23.15
N LEU A 233 -16.25 -22.40 -23.92
CA LEU A 233 -14.87 -22.78 -23.63
C LEU A 233 -14.00 -21.58 -23.32
N SER A 234 -13.12 -21.74 -22.33
CA SER A 234 -11.98 -20.86 -22.09
C SER A 234 -10.98 -20.79 -23.26
N PRO A 235 -10.30 -19.65 -23.50
CA PRO A 235 -9.39 -19.47 -24.64
C PRO A 235 -8.24 -20.50 -24.68
N ASP A 236 -7.61 -20.73 -23.53
CA ASP A 236 -6.51 -21.68 -23.36
C ASP A 236 -6.92 -23.11 -23.68
N LEU A 237 -8.15 -23.50 -23.34
CA LEU A 237 -8.64 -24.84 -23.68
C LEU A 237 -8.99 -25.01 -25.17
N ARG A 238 -9.37 -23.91 -25.85
CA ARG A 238 -9.52 -23.91 -27.32
C ARG A 238 -8.17 -24.11 -28.00
N ASP A 239 -7.13 -23.47 -27.48
CA ASP A 239 -5.77 -23.62 -27.98
C ASP A 239 -5.23 -25.05 -27.74
N MET A 240 -5.56 -25.66 -26.60
CA MET A 240 -5.24 -27.07 -26.32
C MET A 240 -5.94 -28.03 -27.30
N ILE A 241 -7.22 -27.81 -27.59
CA ILE A 241 -7.95 -28.61 -28.59
C ILE A 241 -7.36 -28.41 -29.99
N ALA A 242 -6.99 -27.18 -30.35
CA ALA A 242 -6.39 -26.88 -31.65
C ALA A 242 -4.99 -27.49 -31.81
N SER A 243 -4.25 -27.67 -30.71
CA SER A 243 -2.88 -28.21 -30.70
C SER A 243 -2.80 -29.72 -30.50
N ASP A 244 -3.88 -30.40 -30.10
CA ASP A 244 -3.99 -31.86 -30.06
C ASP A 244 -5.09 -32.39 -31.01
N PRO A 245 -4.78 -32.58 -32.30
CA PRO A 245 -5.71 -33.14 -33.28
C PRO A 245 -6.19 -34.56 -32.95
N SER A 246 -5.49 -35.29 -32.08
CA SER A 246 -5.89 -36.63 -31.66
C SER A 246 -7.00 -36.60 -30.60
N GLY A 247 -7.12 -35.49 -29.85
CA GLY A 247 -8.09 -35.28 -28.78
C GLY A 247 -7.96 -36.26 -27.60
N LYS A 248 -6.86 -37.04 -27.54
CA LYS A 248 -6.64 -38.10 -26.54
C LYS A 248 -5.95 -37.59 -25.28
N THR A 249 -5.33 -36.42 -25.33
CA THR A 249 -4.69 -35.83 -24.15
C THR A 249 -5.74 -35.57 -23.08
N ARG A 250 -5.49 -36.07 -21.87
CA ARG A 250 -6.37 -35.87 -20.71
C ARG A 250 -5.98 -34.60 -19.99
N VAL A 251 -6.99 -33.84 -19.58
CA VAL A 251 -6.86 -32.60 -18.84
C VAL A 251 -7.82 -32.61 -17.66
N ASP A 252 -7.39 -32.05 -16.53
CA ASP A 252 -8.29 -31.70 -15.45
C ASP A 252 -9.02 -30.41 -15.83
N VAL A 253 -10.34 -30.42 -15.74
CA VAL A 253 -11.19 -29.28 -16.09
C VAL A 253 -12.22 -29.00 -15.01
N ILE A 254 -12.52 -27.73 -14.83
CA ILE A 254 -13.66 -27.25 -14.05
C ILE A 254 -14.82 -27.04 -15.03
N VAL A 255 -15.89 -27.79 -14.83
CA VAL A 255 -17.14 -27.73 -15.59
C VAL A 255 -18.18 -27.04 -14.75
N GLN A 256 -18.56 -25.81 -15.13
CA GLN A 256 -19.74 -25.16 -14.59
C GLN A 256 -20.96 -25.72 -15.32
N ALA A 257 -21.55 -26.79 -14.80
CA ALA A 257 -22.71 -27.42 -15.42
C ALA A 257 -23.95 -26.53 -15.30
N ARG A 258 -24.91 -26.71 -16.20
CA ARG A 258 -26.26 -26.12 -16.03
C ARG A 258 -27.05 -26.82 -14.92
N ASN A 259 -26.77 -28.10 -14.73
CA ASN A 259 -27.29 -28.96 -13.67
C ASN A 259 -26.33 -30.16 -13.56
N ALA A 260 -25.59 -30.27 -12.47
CA ALA A 260 -24.59 -31.32 -12.26
C ALA A 260 -25.20 -32.71 -12.06
N ASP A 261 -26.49 -32.77 -11.69
CA ASP A 261 -27.24 -34.01 -11.50
C ASP A 261 -28.01 -34.44 -12.73
N ASN A 262 -27.83 -33.75 -13.86
CA ASN A 262 -28.45 -34.11 -15.13
C ASN A 262 -27.98 -35.51 -15.61
N PRO A 263 -28.90 -36.47 -15.84
CA PRO A 263 -28.55 -37.81 -16.28
C PRO A 263 -27.80 -37.85 -17.63
N ALA A 264 -28.12 -36.94 -18.55
CA ALA A 264 -27.44 -36.83 -19.85
C ALA A 264 -25.99 -36.34 -19.70
N LEU A 265 -25.73 -35.42 -18.76
CA LEU A 265 -24.37 -34.98 -18.43
C LEU A 265 -23.57 -36.14 -17.84
N ARG A 266 -24.15 -36.89 -16.91
CA ARG A 266 -23.50 -38.07 -16.31
C ARG A 266 -23.22 -39.16 -17.34
N GLN A 267 -24.13 -39.37 -18.29
CA GLN A 267 -23.93 -40.32 -19.38
C GLN A 267 -22.82 -39.88 -20.35
N LEU A 268 -22.76 -38.59 -20.70
CA LEU A 268 -21.72 -38.03 -21.58
C LEU A 268 -20.34 -38.08 -20.93
N ILE A 269 -20.25 -37.79 -19.63
CA ILE A 269 -19.02 -37.96 -18.85
C ILE A 269 -18.61 -39.44 -18.82
N ALA A 270 -19.55 -40.35 -18.56
CA ALA A 270 -19.25 -41.79 -18.50
C ALA A 270 -18.83 -42.38 -19.87
N SER A 271 -19.46 -41.95 -20.97
CA SER A 271 -19.15 -42.45 -22.32
C SER A 271 -17.88 -41.83 -22.92
N GLY A 272 -17.50 -40.63 -22.50
CA GLY A 272 -16.30 -39.92 -22.96
C GLY A 272 -15.03 -40.24 -22.18
N GLU A 273 -14.96 -41.39 -21.49
CA GLU A 273 -13.85 -41.78 -20.62
C GLU A 273 -13.49 -40.70 -19.56
N ALA A 274 -14.45 -39.87 -19.15
CA ALA A 274 -14.23 -38.80 -18.19
C ALA A 274 -14.51 -39.29 -16.76
N ARG A 275 -13.73 -38.78 -15.81
CA ARG A 275 -13.87 -39.11 -14.39
C ARG A 275 -14.12 -37.82 -13.61
N ILE A 276 -15.28 -37.74 -12.95
CA ILE A 276 -15.53 -36.69 -11.95
C ILE A 276 -14.58 -36.94 -10.79
N THR A 277 -13.71 -35.97 -10.54
CA THR A 277 -12.72 -36.00 -9.47
C THR A 277 -13.25 -35.31 -8.22
N ASP A 278 -14.07 -34.28 -8.37
CA ASP A 278 -14.68 -33.55 -7.26
C ASP A 278 -15.97 -32.80 -7.66
N ARG A 279 -16.75 -32.34 -6.68
CA ARG A 279 -17.87 -31.38 -6.83
C ARG A 279 -17.66 -30.24 -5.84
N ILE A 280 -17.71 -29.00 -6.32
CA ILE A 280 -17.47 -27.83 -5.48
C ILE A 280 -18.68 -27.56 -4.59
N GLY A 281 -18.61 -27.99 -3.33
CA GLY A 281 -19.69 -27.85 -2.36
C GLY A 281 -21.01 -28.46 -2.85
N SER A 282 -22.12 -27.74 -2.67
CA SER A 282 -23.45 -28.12 -3.20
C SER A 282 -23.77 -27.49 -4.57
N THR A 283 -22.77 -26.93 -5.27
CA THR A 283 -23.00 -26.20 -6.53
C THR A 283 -23.11 -27.13 -7.74
N ASP A 284 -23.51 -26.60 -8.90
CA ASP A 284 -23.47 -27.31 -10.19
C ASP A 284 -22.07 -27.30 -10.84
N THR A 285 -21.00 -27.02 -10.07
CA THR A 285 -19.63 -27.03 -10.57
C THR A 285 -18.94 -28.36 -10.26
N LEU A 286 -18.46 -29.03 -11.30
CA LEU A 286 -17.76 -30.30 -11.24
C LEU A 286 -16.29 -30.11 -11.60
N VAL A 287 -15.41 -30.81 -10.89
CA VAL A 287 -14.02 -31.01 -11.31
C VAL A 287 -13.96 -32.37 -11.98
N VAL A 288 -13.49 -32.39 -13.23
CA VAL A 288 -13.57 -33.58 -14.07
C VAL A 288 -12.26 -33.74 -14.84
N ASN A 289 -11.65 -34.92 -14.73
CA ASN A 289 -10.53 -35.32 -15.56
C ASN A 289 -11.07 -35.97 -16.85
N MET A 290 -10.81 -35.40 -18.03
CA MET A 290 -11.31 -35.95 -19.29
C MET A 290 -10.39 -35.71 -20.50
N PRO A 291 -10.50 -36.54 -21.56
CA PRO A 291 -9.84 -36.25 -22.83
C PRO A 291 -10.33 -34.95 -23.48
N LEU A 292 -9.47 -34.22 -24.19
CA LEU A 292 -9.82 -32.98 -24.90
C LEU A 292 -10.97 -33.18 -25.91
N SER A 293 -11.06 -34.34 -26.55
CA SER A 293 -12.19 -34.73 -27.41
C SER A 293 -13.54 -34.74 -26.68
N THR A 294 -13.54 -35.17 -25.42
CA THR A 294 -14.72 -35.15 -24.55
C THR A 294 -15.05 -33.73 -24.10
N VAL A 295 -14.04 -32.87 -23.87
CA VAL A 295 -14.27 -31.45 -23.57
C VAL A 295 -14.95 -30.74 -24.76
N GLN A 296 -14.49 -31.02 -25.98
CA GLN A 296 -15.08 -30.47 -27.21
C GLN A 296 -16.55 -30.91 -27.35
N THR A 297 -16.84 -32.20 -27.15
CA THR A 297 -18.20 -32.75 -27.20
C THR A 297 -19.11 -32.14 -26.14
N LEU A 298 -18.61 -32.00 -24.90
CA LEU A 298 -19.36 -31.40 -23.79
C LEU A 298 -19.65 -29.91 -24.04
N SER A 299 -18.71 -29.17 -24.65
CA SER A 299 -18.91 -27.75 -24.98
C SER A 299 -20.01 -27.49 -25.99
N GLN A 300 -20.28 -28.47 -26.87
CA GLN A 300 -21.31 -28.43 -27.92
C GLN A 300 -22.65 -29.01 -27.45
N SER A 301 -22.66 -29.75 -26.34
CA SER A 301 -23.86 -30.45 -25.83
C SER A 301 -24.93 -29.52 -25.24
N GLY A 302 -24.57 -28.27 -24.92
CA GLY A 302 -25.45 -27.33 -24.20
C GLY A 302 -25.61 -27.63 -22.70
N LEU A 303 -24.97 -28.68 -22.17
CA LEU A 303 -25.11 -29.11 -20.78
C LEU A 303 -24.23 -28.34 -19.78
N ALA A 304 -23.25 -27.58 -20.28
CA ALA A 304 -22.36 -26.73 -19.49
C ALA A 304 -22.59 -25.24 -19.82
N ASN A 305 -22.49 -24.40 -18.80
CA ASN A 305 -22.40 -22.95 -18.95
C ASN A 305 -20.99 -22.54 -19.38
N TYR A 306 -19.96 -23.13 -18.76
CA TYR A 306 -18.57 -22.83 -19.07
C TYR A 306 -17.63 -23.97 -18.69
N ILE A 307 -16.53 -24.13 -19.43
CA ILE A 307 -15.50 -25.14 -19.17
C ILE A 307 -14.12 -24.48 -19.25
N SER A 308 -13.32 -24.69 -18.20
CA SER A 308 -11.94 -24.20 -18.09
C SER A 308 -11.00 -25.28 -17.55
N PRO A 309 -9.69 -25.26 -17.83
CA PRO A 309 -8.76 -26.17 -17.17
C PRO A 309 -8.73 -25.92 -15.66
N ASP A 310 -8.54 -26.99 -14.89
CA ASP A 310 -8.21 -26.93 -13.47
C ASP A 310 -6.74 -26.53 -13.34
N ARG A 311 -6.51 -25.23 -13.14
CA ARG A 311 -5.16 -24.65 -13.24
C ARG A 311 -4.38 -24.98 -11.97
N PRO A 312 -3.18 -25.57 -12.06
CA PRO A 312 -2.35 -25.78 -10.89
C PRO A 312 -1.99 -24.42 -10.27
N THR A 313 -2.32 -24.24 -9.00
CA THR A 313 -1.83 -23.10 -8.20
C THR A 313 -0.51 -23.51 -7.55
N THR A 314 0.57 -22.80 -7.86
CA THR A 314 1.82 -22.88 -7.11
C THR A 314 1.77 -21.84 -6.00
N THR A 315 2.12 -22.22 -4.76
CA THR A 315 2.23 -21.24 -3.66
C THR A 315 3.50 -20.41 -3.85
N THR A 316 3.32 -19.23 -4.40
CA THR A 316 4.34 -18.19 -4.55
C THR A 316 4.21 -17.17 -3.41
N GLY A 317 5.30 -16.43 -3.16
CA GLY A 317 5.41 -15.55 -2.00
C GLY A 317 4.65 -14.24 -2.14
N HIS A 318 4.12 -13.73 -1.02
CA HIS A 318 3.41 -12.45 -0.93
C HIS A 318 4.11 -11.23 -1.59
N ILE A 319 5.44 -11.22 -1.70
CA ILE A 319 6.21 -10.17 -2.40
C ILE A 319 6.37 -10.50 -3.89
N GLU A 320 6.59 -11.77 -4.23
CA GLU A 320 6.95 -12.17 -5.58
C GLU A 320 5.78 -12.00 -6.56
N ASP A 321 4.57 -12.24 -6.05
CA ASP A 321 3.32 -12.15 -6.80
C ASP A 321 2.83 -10.71 -6.94
N THR A 322 3.17 -9.84 -6.01
CA THR A 322 2.71 -8.43 -5.99
C THR A 322 3.71 -7.46 -6.63
N THR A 323 4.86 -7.95 -7.13
CA THR A 323 5.89 -7.10 -7.76
C THR A 323 6.35 -7.62 -9.12
N GLY A 324 5.83 -8.76 -9.57
CA GLY A 324 6.19 -9.40 -10.85
C GLY A 324 7.54 -10.15 -10.81
N ILE A 325 8.10 -10.42 -9.63
CA ILE A 325 9.38 -11.16 -9.49
C ILE A 325 9.23 -12.59 -10.02
N SER A 326 8.11 -13.27 -9.74
CA SER A 326 7.86 -14.64 -10.21
C SER A 326 7.94 -14.73 -11.74
N LEU A 327 7.35 -13.77 -12.45
CA LEU A 327 7.37 -13.67 -13.92
C LEU A 327 8.76 -13.36 -14.47
N MET A 328 9.58 -12.66 -13.70
CA MET A 328 10.93 -12.27 -14.09
C MET A 328 11.88 -13.47 -14.03
N ARG A 329 11.82 -14.32 -13.01
CA ARG A 329 12.82 -15.40 -12.77
C ARG A 329 13.07 -16.35 -13.96
N SER A 330 12.09 -16.52 -14.84
CA SER A 330 12.22 -17.25 -16.10
C SER A 330 11.75 -16.39 -17.27
N GLN A 331 12.63 -15.51 -17.78
CA GLN A 331 12.32 -14.73 -18.97
C GLN A 331 12.83 -15.46 -20.23
N PRO A 332 11.98 -15.65 -21.24
CA PRO A 332 12.39 -16.31 -22.48
C PRO A 332 13.46 -15.49 -23.23
N ALA A 333 14.06 -16.11 -24.25
CA ALA A 333 14.98 -15.40 -25.12
C ALA A 333 14.27 -14.19 -25.79
N LEU A 334 14.95 -13.04 -25.84
CA LEU A 334 14.43 -11.82 -26.46
C LEU A 334 15.52 -11.22 -27.36
N ASN A 335 15.19 -10.93 -28.63
CA ASN A 335 16.05 -10.22 -29.58
C ASN A 335 17.49 -10.76 -29.66
N GLY A 336 17.65 -12.08 -29.79
CA GLY A 336 18.97 -12.72 -29.89
C GLY A 336 19.74 -12.83 -28.57
N ARG A 337 19.18 -12.41 -27.42
CA ARG A 337 19.74 -12.67 -26.09
C ARG A 337 19.14 -13.95 -25.50
N SER A 338 20.01 -14.85 -25.05
CA SER A 338 19.64 -16.12 -24.40
C SER A 338 18.69 -15.92 -23.21
N ALA A 339 17.93 -16.97 -22.90
CA ALA A 339 17.23 -17.06 -21.63
C ALA A 339 18.25 -16.96 -20.48
N TYR A 340 17.86 -16.34 -19.37
CA TYR A 340 18.68 -16.26 -18.17
C TYR A 340 17.80 -16.48 -16.94
N THR A 341 18.41 -17.04 -15.90
CA THR A 341 17.84 -17.07 -14.55
C THR A 341 18.42 -15.89 -13.80
N LEU A 342 17.58 -14.95 -13.35
CA LEU A 342 18.04 -13.91 -12.44
C LEU A 342 17.73 -14.28 -11.00
N ASP A 343 18.76 -14.10 -10.18
CA ASP A 343 18.78 -14.44 -8.78
C ASP A 343 19.73 -13.54 -7.98
N GLY A 344 20.39 -12.58 -8.63
CA GLY A 344 21.37 -11.69 -8.01
C GLY A 344 22.80 -12.23 -8.01
N THR A 345 23.07 -13.37 -8.68
CA THR A 345 24.41 -13.97 -8.75
C THR A 345 25.47 -12.94 -9.10
N GLY A 346 26.54 -12.92 -8.30
CA GLY A 346 27.70 -12.07 -8.52
C GLY A 346 27.53 -10.63 -8.03
N ILE A 347 26.37 -10.22 -7.52
CA ILE A 347 26.13 -8.88 -6.99
C ILE A 347 26.23 -8.87 -5.47
N GLY A 348 26.97 -7.92 -4.89
CA GLY A 348 27.01 -7.66 -3.46
C GLY A 348 25.96 -6.62 -3.03
N ILE A 349 25.13 -6.98 -2.06
CA ILE A 349 24.15 -6.10 -1.40
C ILE A 349 24.62 -5.84 0.04
N ALA A 350 24.96 -4.59 0.34
CA ALA A 350 25.28 -4.16 1.68
C ALA A 350 24.03 -3.70 2.43
N VAL A 351 23.79 -4.31 3.59
CA VAL A 351 22.66 -4.02 4.49
C VAL A 351 23.22 -3.33 5.71
N LEU A 352 22.99 -2.02 5.83
CA LEU A 352 23.39 -1.24 7.00
C LEU A 352 22.21 -1.20 7.97
N ASP A 353 22.28 -1.97 9.05
CA ASP A 353 21.15 -2.19 9.96
C ASP A 353 21.60 -2.64 11.37
N SER A 354 20.79 -3.41 12.07
CA SER A 354 20.99 -3.97 13.41
C SER A 354 21.83 -5.24 13.45
N GLY A 355 22.45 -5.63 12.34
CA GLY A 355 23.20 -6.88 12.19
C GLY A 355 22.39 -7.95 11.47
N ILE A 356 22.93 -9.16 11.33
CA ILE A 356 22.23 -10.29 10.71
C ILE A 356 22.50 -11.56 11.53
N TYR A 357 21.46 -12.35 11.77
CA TYR A 357 21.62 -13.72 12.28
C TYR A 357 22.18 -14.65 11.20
N ALA A 358 23.51 -14.74 11.17
CA ALA A 358 24.23 -15.42 10.09
C ALA A 358 23.98 -16.93 9.97
N ALA A 359 23.52 -17.59 11.04
CA ALA A 359 23.24 -19.02 11.02
C ALA A 359 21.87 -19.37 10.41
N HIS A 360 21.03 -18.38 10.07
CA HIS A 360 19.76 -18.60 9.41
C HIS A 360 19.98 -19.31 8.06
N ASN A 361 19.24 -20.38 7.79
CA ASN A 361 19.40 -21.18 6.57
C ASN A 361 19.09 -20.37 5.30
N GLY A 362 18.20 -19.40 5.41
CA GLY A 362 17.93 -18.44 4.34
C GLY A 362 19.16 -17.65 3.86
N PHE A 363 20.25 -17.53 4.62
CA PHE A 363 21.47 -16.87 4.13
C PHE A 363 22.53 -17.84 3.61
N LYS A 364 22.17 -19.11 3.44
CA LYS A 364 23.05 -20.11 2.83
C LYS A 364 22.78 -20.24 1.33
N ASN A 365 23.77 -20.68 0.59
CA ASN A 365 23.63 -21.10 -0.80
C ASN A 365 23.21 -22.58 -0.88
N ASN A 366 23.03 -23.11 -2.09
CA ASN A 366 22.59 -24.49 -2.31
C ASN A 366 23.59 -25.56 -1.78
N SER A 367 24.84 -25.20 -1.53
CA SER A 367 25.85 -26.08 -0.91
C SER A 367 25.87 -25.99 0.63
N GLY A 368 25.00 -25.17 1.23
CA GLY A 368 24.95 -24.93 2.67
C GLY A 368 25.99 -23.91 3.18
N ALA A 369 26.82 -23.33 2.31
CA ALA A 369 27.78 -22.30 2.68
C ALA A 369 27.10 -20.93 2.83
N SER A 370 27.61 -20.10 3.74
CA SER A 370 27.10 -18.74 3.97
C SER A 370 27.28 -17.86 2.74
N ARG A 371 26.26 -17.07 2.40
CA ARG A 371 26.33 -15.95 1.44
C ARG A 371 26.61 -14.61 2.11
N ILE A 372 26.70 -14.58 3.44
CA ILE A 372 27.20 -13.41 4.15
C ILE A 372 28.72 -13.42 4.01
N VAL A 373 29.23 -12.61 3.07
CA VAL A 373 30.65 -12.58 2.70
C VAL A 373 31.46 -11.57 3.52
N ALA A 374 30.77 -10.67 4.21
CA ALA A 374 31.35 -9.78 5.20
C ALA A 374 30.33 -9.48 6.31
N ASN A 375 30.82 -9.40 7.54
CA ASN A 375 30.00 -9.10 8.71
C ASN A 375 30.80 -8.21 9.67
N VAL A 376 30.41 -6.94 9.78
CA VAL A 376 31.16 -5.91 10.53
C VAL A 376 30.22 -5.10 11.43
N ASN A 377 30.73 -4.63 12.57
CA ASN A 377 29.99 -3.83 13.54
C ASN A 377 30.67 -2.46 13.72
N PHE A 378 29.87 -1.39 13.82
CA PHE A 378 30.32 -0.02 14.06
C PHE A 378 29.66 0.62 15.28
N THR A 379 28.85 -0.13 16.02
CA THR A 379 28.15 0.36 17.20
C THR A 379 29.04 0.36 18.43
N ASN A 380 28.55 0.91 19.54
CA ASN A 380 29.22 0.86 20.84
C ASN A 380 29.12 -0.51 21.54
N SER A 381 28.48 -1.51 20.95
CA SER A 381 28.57 -2.88 21.45
C SER A 381 29.98 -3.44 21.20
N ASN A 382 30.28 -4.61 21.76
CA ASN A 382 31.52 -5.32 21.44
C ASN A 382 31.69 -5.38 19.91
N ILE A 383 32.82 -4.89 19.39
CA ILE A 383 33.09 -4.81 17.93
C ILE A 383 32.99 -6.19 17.24
N ASN A 384 33.18 -7.27 18.00
CA ASN A 384 33.05 -8.64 17.52
C ASN A 384 31.60 -9.17 17.58
N ASP A 385 30.68 -8.46 18.23
CA ASP A 385 29.26 -8.79 18.25
C ASP A 385 28.58 -8.26 16.99
N THR A 386 28.50 -9.14 16.00
CA THR A 386 27.81 -8.90 14.73
C THR A 386 26.42 -9.55 14.69
N SER A 387 25.94 -10.07 15.81
CA SER A 387 24.63 -10.71 15.89
C SER A 387 23.50 -9.68 15.78
N ASP A 388 22.30 -10.17 15.51
CA ASP A 388 21.10 -9.34 15.42
C ASP A 388 20.17 -9.59 16.62
N GLY A 389 20.46 -8.91 17.73
CA GLY A 389 19.60 -8.95 18.92
C GLY A 389 18.32 -8.13 18.79
N TYR A 390 18.22 -7.24 17.80
CA TYR A 390 17.02 -6.42 17.60
C TYR A 390 15.99 -7.12 16.70
N GLY A 391 16.45 -7.77 15.62
CA GLY A 391 15.65 -8.60 14.70
C GLY A 391 15.38 -7.97 13.34
N HIS A 392 15.47 -6.64 13.26
CA HIS A 392 15.15 -5.87 12.06
C HIS A 392 16.11 -6.17 10.90
N GLY A 393 17.42 -6.25 11.15
CA GLY A 393 18.41 -6.40 10.09
C GLY A 393 18.37 -7.77 9.42
N THR A 394 18.06 -8.82 10.18
CA THR A 394 17.81 -10.17 9.67
C THR A 394 16.60 -10.19 8.73
N HIS A 395 15.51 -9.53 9.12
CA HIS A 395 14.30 -9.41 8.30
C HIS A 395 14.59 -8.65 7.00
N VAL A 396 15.24 -7.49 7.10
CA VAL A 396 15.62 -6.65 5.96
C VAL A 396 16.52 -7.39 4.97
N ALA A 397 17.56 -8.08 5.45
CA ALA A 397 18.45 -8.84 4.59
C ALA A 397 17.74 -10.02 3.91
N GLY A 398 16.77 -10.62 4.61
CA GLY A 398 15.88 -11.66 4.11
C GLY A 398 15.05 -11.20 2.92
N LEU A 399 14.44 -10.03 3.00
CA LEU A 399 13.65 -9.45 1.91
C LEU A 399 14.49 -9.16 0.66
N ALA A 400 15.70 -8.63 0.86
CA ALA A 400 16.60 -8.31 -0.24
C ALA A 400 17.14 -9.57 -0.93
N ALA A 401 17.64 -10.53 -0.14
CA ALA A 401 18.47 -11.62 -0.64
C ALA A 401 18.32 -12.94 0.10
N GLY A 402 17.28 -13.12 0.92
CA GLY A 402 16.98 -14.37 1.61
C GLY A 402 16.68 -15.49 0.61
N ASN A 403 17.36 -16.61 0.76
CA ASN A 403 16.92 -17.89 0.23
C ASN A 403 15.87 -18.46 1.21
N SER A 404 15.07 -19.42 0.76
CA SER A 404 14.17 -20.14 1.67
C SER A 404 13.80 -21.49 1.07
N SER A 405 13.89 -22.54 1.88
CA SER A 405 13.24 -23.83 1.68
C SER A 405 11.90 -23.93 2.45
N VAL A 406 11.57 -22.93 3.28
CA VAL A 406 10.33 -22.87 4.06
C VAL A 406 9.15 -22.61 3.12
N SER A 407 8.05 -23.34 3.32
CA SER A 407 6.83 -23.25 2.52
C SER A 407 7.10 -23.34 1.01
N GLY A 408 8.02 -24.22 0.58
CA GLY A 408 8.37 -24.39 -0.83
C GLY A 408 9.13 -23.21 -1.46
N GLY A 409 9.62 -22.26 -0.65
CA GLY A 409 10.28 -21.04 -1.11
C GLY A 409 9.40 -19.80 -1.14
N ALA A 410 8.18 -19.85 -0.59
CA ALA A 410 7.22 -18.74 -0.58
C ALA A 410 7.69 -17.47 0.17
N TYR A 411 8.80 -17.52 0.92
CA TYR A 411 9.36 -16.35 1.63
C TYR A 411 10.79 -16.03 1.18
N ARG A 412 11.09 -16.35 -0.08
CA ARG A 412 12.35 -16.02 -0.71
C ARG A 412 12.40 -14.51 -1.01
N GLY A 413 13.55 -13.91 -0.76
CA GLY A 413 13.84 -12.52 -1.11
C GLY A 413 13.98 -12.32 -2.62
N VAL A 414 14.13 -11.05 -3.02
CA VAL A 414 14.13 -10.67 -4.43
C VAL A 414 15.37 -11.19 -5.18
N ALA A 415 16.55 -11.10 -4.57
CA ALA A 415 17.85 -11.50 -5.13
C ALA A 415 18.49 -12.65 -4.31
N PRO A 416 17.92 -13.87 -4.35
CA PRO A 416 18.23 -14.98 -3.43
C PRO A 416 19.65 -15.57 -3.53
N ASN A 417 20.42 -15.23 -4.56
CA ASN A 417 21.79 -15.67 -4.77
C ASN A 417 22.80 -14.50 -4.77
N ALA A 418 22.37 -13.29 -4.40
CA ALA A 418 23.28 -12.18 -4.14
C ALA A 418 24.17 -12.46 -2.91
N ASN A 419 25.37 -11.89 -2.93
CA ASN A 419 26.25 -11.86 -1.76
C ASN A 419 25.75 -10.80 -0.78
N ILE A 420 25.74 -11.12 0.51
CA ILE A 420 25.24 -10.25 1.57
C ILE A 420 26.42 -9.68 2.35
N ILE A 421 26.43 -8.36 2.52
CA ILE A 421 27.42 -7.64 3.31
C ILE A 421 26.68 -7.04 4.50
N SER A 422 26.87 -7.63 5.68
CA SER A 422 26.22 -7.16 6.92
C SER A 422 27.06 -6.06 7.55
N VAL A 423 26.46 -4.89 7.76
CA VAL A 423 27.12 -3.73 8.35
C VAL A 423 26.25 -3.23 9.50
N LYS A 424 26.57 -3.68 10.71
CA LYS A 424 25.81 -3.34 11.91
C LYS A 424 26.12 -1.90 12.34
N VAL A 425 25.11 -1.03 12.25
CA VAL A 425 25.13 0.39 12.62
C VAL A 425 23.99 0.76 13.60
N LEU A 426 23.11 -0.19 13.91
CA LEU A 426 22.15 -0.13 15.01
C LEU A 426 22.52 -1.17 16.07
N ASN A 427 22.42 -0.83 17.35
CA ASN A 427 22.70 -1.75 18.44
C ASN A 427 21.55 -2.76 18.63
N ASN A 428 21.66 -3.67 19.61
CA ASN A 428 20.66 -4.70 19.89
C ASN A 428 19.31 -4.16 20.42
N SER A 429 19.20 -2.85 20.66
CA SER A 429 17.97 -2.15 21.00
C SER A 429 17.41 -1.32 19.84
N GLY A 430 17.96 -1.48 18.63
CA GLY A 430 17.55 -0.73 17.43
C GLY A 430 18.02 0.73 17.42
N GLN A 431 18.89 1.14 18.35
CA GLN A 431 19.39 2.51 18.44
C GLN A 431 20.65 2.69 17.58
N GLY A 432 20.70 3.79 16.84
CA GLY A 432 21.83 4.14 15.98
C GLY A 432 22.43 5.51 16.27
N GLN A 433 23.61 5.76 15.73
CA GLN A 433 24.23 7.09 15.68
C GLN A 433 24.65 7.41 14.24
N GLN A 434 24.53 8.68 13.84
CA GLN A 434 24.96 9.11 12.50
C GLN A 434 26.45 8.82 12.25
N SER A 435 27.30 8.92 13.28
CA SER A 435 28.73 8.57 13.19
C SER A 435 28.95 7.09 12.84
N TRP A 436 28.20 6.17 13.44
CA TRP A 436 28.27 4.74 13.14
C TRP A 436 27.82 4.45 11.70
N LEU A 437 26.73 5.08 11.27
CA LEU A 437 26.24 4.98 9.90
C LEU A 437 27.28 5.49 8.90
N LEU A 438 27.87 6.66 9.15
CA LEU A 438 28.90 7.25 8.29
C LEU A 438 30.15 6.38 8.20
N ASN A 439 30.60 5.81 9.32
CA ASN A 439 31.72 4.87 9.35
C ASN A 439 31.39 3.58 8.58
N GLY A 440 30.18 3.04 8.73
CA GLY A 440 29.71 1.89 7.96
C GLY A 440 29.67 2.16 6.46
N LEU A 441 29.12 3.29 6.04
CA LEU A 441 29.10 3.71 4.63
C LEU A 441 30.51 3.92 4.07
N ASN A 442 31.42 4.50 4.88
CA ASN A 442 32.82 4.65 4.50
C ASN A 442 33.53 3.31 4.31
N TRP A 443 33.26 2.35 5.22
CA TRP A 443 33.77 0.99 5.08
C TRP A 443 33.22 0.31 3.82
N VAL A 444 31.93 0.45 3.53
CA VAL A 444 31.33 -0.06 2.30
C VAL A 444 32.03 0.51 1.06
N LEU A 445 32.24 1.83 1.02
CA LEU A 445 32.92 2.48 -0.10
C LEU A 445 34.34 1.92 -0.30
N ASN A 446 35.10 1.73 0.79
CA ASN A 446 36.47 1.21 0.75
C ASN A 446 36.54 -0.27 0.34
N ASN A 447 35.52 -1.06 0.69
CA ASN A 447 35.50 -2.51 0.44
C ASN A 447 34.66 -2.91 -0.78
N ARG A 448 34.07 -1.94 -1.51
CA ARG A 448 33.15 -2.20 -2.62
C ARG A 448 33.73 -3.11 -3.70
N THR A 449 35.01 -2.95 -4.03
CA THR A 449 35.67 -3.77 -5.05
C THR A 449 35.90 -5.19 -4.57
N ALA A 450 36.30 -5.37 -3.31
CA ALA A 450 36.61 -6.67 -2.73
C ALA A 450 35.37 -7.59 -2.66
N TYR A 451 34.21 -7.03 -2.33
CA TYR A 451 32.96 -7.80 -2.19
C TYR A 451 31.97 -7.57 -3.34
N ASN A 452 32.40 -6.90 -4.42
CA ASN A 452 31.54 -6.43 -5.52
C ASN A 452 30.23 -5.77 -5.02
N ILE A 453 30.35 -4.84 -4.06
CA ILE A 453 29.20 -4.12 -3.50
C ILE A 453 28.70 -3.16 -4.56
N ARG A 454 27.52 -3.45 -5.11
CA ARG A 454 26.86 -2.61 -6.11
C ARG A 454 25.58 -1.98 -5.60
N VAL A 455 25.03 -2.51 -4.51
CA VAL A 455 23.78 -2.05 -3.91
C VAL A 455 23.97 -1.85 -2.42
N VAL A 456 23.44 -0.74 -1.90
CA VAL A 456 23.36 -0.42 -0.47
C VAL A 456 21.90 -0.19 -0.10
N ASN A 457 21.44 -0.91 0.93
CA ASN A 457 20.12 -0.73 1.51
C ASN A 457 20.22 -0.02 2.87
N LEU A 458 19.45 1.06 3.02
CA LEU A 458 19.31 1.86 4.23
C LEU A 458 17.86 1.81 4.70
N SER A 459 17.51 0.74 5.42
CA SER A 459 16.21 0.55 6.08
C SER A 459 16.12 1.28 7.42
N LEU A 460 16.79 2.42 7.52
CA LEU A 460 16.89 3.28 8.68
C LEU A 460 16.94 4.73 8.21
N GLY A 461 16.68 5.66 9.12
CA GLY A 461 16.81 7.07 8.83
C GLY A 461 16.67 7.94 10.06
N ALA A 462 17.06 9.19 9.90
CA ALA A 462 16.88 10.23 10.89
C ALA A 462 15.91 11.29 10.35
N THR A 463 15.38 12.14 11.22
CA THR A 463 14.63 13.32 10.80
C THR A 463 15.50 14.17 9.86
N ALA A 464 14.98 14.49 8.67
CA ALA A 464 15.66 15.36 7.71
C ALA A 464 15.47 16.82 8.10
N ILE A 465 16.46 17.40 8.78
CA ILE A 465 16.48 18.82 9.15
C ILE A 465 17.30 19.62 8.15
N ASP A 466 18.59 19.27 8.03
CA ASP A 466 19.51 19.93 7.12
C ASP A 466 19.22 19.57 5.67
N THR A 467 19.38 20.56 4.78
CA THR A 467 19.33 20.34 3.33
C THR A 467 20.19 19.15 2.93
N TYR A 468 19.77 18.37 1.94
CA TYR A 468 20.55 17.23 1.43
C TYR A 468 21.96 17.63 0.94
N THR A 469 22.20 18.92 0.71
CA THR A 469 23.51 19.46 0.33
C THR A 469 24.46 19.67 1.52
N ASN A 470 23.95 19.68 2.75
CA ASN A 470 24.72 19.88 3.98
C ASN A 470 24.67 18.66 4.91
N ASP A 471 23.58 17.88 4.87
CA ASP A 471 23.42 16.69 5.69
C ASP A 471 24.60 15.71 5.42
N PRO A 472 25.37 15.31 6.44
CA PRO A 472 26.57 14.50 6.26
C PRO A 472 26.28 13.10 5.70
N VAL A 473 25.13 12.52 6.04
CA VAL A 473 24.68 11.23 5.50
C VAL A 473 24.32 11.41 4.02
N CYS A 474 23.61 12.48 3.67
CA CYS A 474 23.28 12.81 2.28
C CYS A 474 24.54 13.03 1.41
N LEU A 475 25.56 13.69 1.96
CA LEU A 475 26.85 13.87 1.31
C LEU A 475 27.59 12.53 1.13
N LYS A 476 27.56 11.66 2.14
CA LYS A 476 28.19 10.33 2.03
C LYS A 476 27.48 9.44 1.01
N VAL A 477 26.15 9.40 0.97
CA VAL A 477 25.43 8.61 -0.05
C VAL A 477 25.63 9.15 -1.46
N LYS A 478 25.82 10.47 -1.63
CA LYS A 478 26.26 11.07 -2.90
C LYS A 478 27.60 10.49 -3.35
N GLU A 479 28.57 10.37 -2.44
CA GLU A 479 29.89 9.76 -2.72
C GLU A 479 29.77 8.28 -3.13
N LEU A 480 28.88 7.52 -2.49
CA LEU A 480 28.60 6.14 -2.89
C LEU A 480 27.98 6.06 -4.30
N ALA A 481 26.98 6.92 -4.57
CA ALA A 481 26.35 7.00 -5.90
C ALA A 481 27.37 7.42 -6.98
N ALA A 482 28.27 8.36 -6.66
CA ALA A 482 29.39 8.75 -7.50
C ALA A 482 30.33 7.59 -7.84
N ALA A 483 30.52 6.67 -6.88
CA ALA A 483 31.31 5.46 -7.05
C ALA A 483 30.56 4.33 -7.81
N GLY A 484 29.34 4.59 -8.29
CA GLY A 484 28.53 3.63 -9.05
C GLY A 484 27.74 2.63 -8.20
N ILE A 485 27.60 2.89 -6.89
CA ILE A 485 26.78 2.09 -5.99
C ILE A 485 25.35 2.62 -6.01
N VAL A 486 24.38 1.73 -6.22
CA VAL A 486 22.95 2.07 -6.09
C VAL A 486 22.60 2.13 -4.61
N VAL A 487 22.16 3.29 -4.12
CA VAL A 487 21.74 3.48 -2.73
C VAL A 487 20.23 3.56 -2.66
N ILE A 488 19.62 2.67 -1.87
CA ILE A 488 18.19 2.62 -1.61
C ILE A 488 17.95 3.00 -0.15
N ALA A 489 17.00 3.90 0.08
CA ALA A 489 16.65 4.39 1.41
C ALA A 489 15.14 4.32 1.66
N ALA A 490 14.75 3.92 2.86
CA ALA A 490 13.36 3.98 3.31
C ALA A 490 12.88 5.45 3.39
N ALA A 491 11.62 5.71 3.00
CA ALA A 491 11.04 7.05 3.04
C ALA A 491 10.81 7.57 4.48
N GLY A 492 10.57 6.67 5.43
CA GLY A 492 10.15 6.97 6.80
C GLY A 492 8.73 6.49 7.09
N ASN A 493 8.37 6.44 8.37
CA ASN A 493 7.10 5.87 8.85
C ASN A 493 6.20 6.91 9.56
N LEU A 494 6.30 8.19 9.16
CA LEU A 494 5.57 9.32 9.77
C LEU A 494 4.47 9.86 8.84
N GLY A 495 3.83 8.96 8.09
CA GLY A 495 2.81 9.30 7.09
C GLY A 495 1.50 9.86 7.65
N LYS A 496 1.22 9.63 8.93
CA LYS A 496 0.02 10.14 9.62
C LYS A 496 0.38 10.82 10.94
N ASP A 497 -0.47 11.74 11.39
CA ASP A 497 -0.42 12.27 12.76
C ASP A 497 -1.10 11.31 13.75
N SER A 498 -1.07 11.66 15.03
CA SER A 498 -1.72 10.88 16.10
C SER A 498 -3.25 10.82 15.97
N LEU A 499 -3.85 11.69 15.15
CA LEU A 499 -5.29 11.73 14.87
C LEU A 499 -5.65 10.92 13.60
N GLY A 500 -4.66 10.36 12.92
CA GLY A 500 -4.84 9.56 11.70
C GLY A 500 -4.91 10.36 10.40
N ASN A 501 -4.69 11.68 10.45
CA ASN A 501 -4.66 12.54 9.27
C ASN A 501 -3.36 12.36 8.49
N LYS A 502 -3.42 12.46 7.15
CA LYS A 502 -2.22 12.40 6.31
C LYS A 502 -1.27 13.56 6.64
N ARG A 503 0.01 13.24 6.82
CA ARG A 503 1.09 14.22 6.98
C ARG A 503 2.02 14.21 5.78
N TYR A 504 2.22 15.37 5.19
CA TYR A 504 3.20 15.63 4.13
C TYR A 504 4.48 16.22 4.72
N GLY A 505 5.58 16.12 3.98
CA GLY A 505 6.85 16.70 4.41
C GLY A 505 7.64 15.88 5.41
N GLN A 506 7.43 14.56 5.47
CA GLN A 506 7.99 13.68 6.51
C GLN A 506 9.03 12.69 5.97
N ILE A 507 9.64 12.98 4.82
CA ILE A 507 10.71 12.16 4.24
C ILE A 507 11.96 12.25 5.12
N HIS A 508 12.49 11.12 5.55
CA HIS A 508 13.67 11.02 6.40
C HIS A 508 14.97 11.21 5.63
N SER A 509 16.06 11.50 6.36
CA SER A 509 17.43 11.40 5.84
C SER A 509 17.91 9.94 5.96
N PRO A 510 18.55 9.38 4.92
CA PRO A 510 19.00 10.03 3.68
C PRO A 510 18.00 9.99 2.51
N GLY A 511 16.75 9.56 2.73
CA GLY A 511 15.69 9.53 1.72
C GLY A 511 15.33 10.91 1.11
N ASN A 512 15.70 12.01 1.75
CA ASN A 512 15.57 13.37 1.20
C ASN A 512 16.60 13.69 0.09
N SER A 513 17.63 12.86 -0.06
CA SER A 513 18.67 13.04 -1.08
C SER A 513 18.16 12.68 -2.50
N PRO A 514 18.47 13.49 -3.53
CA PRO A 514 18.15 13.14 -4.92
C PRO A 514 19.04 11.99 -5.46
N TYR A 515 20.16 11.71 -4.79
CA TYR A 515 21.15 10.70 -5.21
C TYR A 515 20.75 9.26 -4.84
N VAL A 516 19.75 9.10 -3.96
CA VAL A 516 19.23 7.80 -3.54
C VAL A 516 17.90 7.49 -4.22
N ILE A 517 17.55 6.20 -4.23
CA ILE A 517 16.20 5.71 -4.54
C ILE A 517 15.44 5.62 -3.22
N THR A 518 14.51 6.54 -3.00
CA THR A 518 13.68 6.63 -1.79
C THR A 518 12.41 5.84 -1.97
N VAL A 519 12.14 4.91 -1.06
CA VAL A 519 11.08 3.92 -1.22
C VAL A 519 10.02 4.11 -0.13
N GLY A 520 8.79 4.43 -0.54
CA GLY A 520 7.61 4.38 0.33
C GLY A 520 7.01 2.98 0.38
N ALA A 521 5.99 2.80 1.22
CA ALA A 521 5.35 1.50 1.45
C ALA A 521 3.93 1.47 0.88
N SER A 522 3.64 0.45 0.08
CA SER A 522 2.28 0.06 -0.26
C SER A 522 1.77 -1.05 0.67
N ASN A 523 0.46 -1.11 0.80
CA ASN A 523 -0.28 -2.18 1.43
C ASN A 523 -1.00 -2.95 0.34
N THR A 524 -0.56 -4.19 0.10
CA THR A 524 -1.12 -5.05 -0.93
C THR A 524 -2.35 -5.82 -0.48
N MET A 525 -2.84 -5.53 0.74
CA MET A 525 -3.96 -6.25 1.37
C MET A 525 -3.77 -7.77 1.50
N GLY A 526 -2.55 -8.27 1.26
CA GLY A 526 -2.26 -9.71 1.21
C GLY A 526 -2.82 -10.41 -0.03
N THR A 527 -3.26 -9.66 -1.05
CA THR A 527 -3.80 -10.21 -2.30
C THR A 527 -2.75 -10.12 -3.41
N THR A 528 -2.94 -10.92 -4.47
CA THR A 528 -2.19 -10.79 -5.73
C THR A 528 -2.87 -9.84 -6.71
N ALA A 529 -4.08 -9.39 -6.38
CA ALA A 529 -4.77 -8.37 -7.14
C ALA A 529 -4.09 -7.03 -6.85
N HIS A 530 -4.04 -6.17 -7.87
CA HIS A 530 -3.42 -4.86 -7.73
C HIS A 530 -4.44 -3.71 -7.66
N GLY A 531 -5.73 -4.01 -7.84
CA GLY A 531 -6.79 -3.01 -7.86
C GLY A 531 -7.13 -2.46 -6.47
N ASP A 532 -6.78 -3.21 -5.43
CA ASP A 532 -6.98 -2.91 -4.01
C ASP A 532 -5.69 -2.43 -3.30
N ASP A 533 -4.56 -2.38 -4.02
CA ASP A 533 -3.30 -1.85 -3.51
C ASP A 533 -3.49 -0.38 -3.08
N THR A 534 -3.04 -0.05 -1.87
CA THR A 534 -3.09 1.32 -1.33
C THR A 534 -1.75 1.75 -0.77
N ILE A 535 -1.57 3.04 -0.49
CA ILE A 535 -0.40 3.51 0.27
C ILE A 535 -0.57 3.13 1.73
N ALA A 536 0.42 2.46 2.30
CA ALA A 536 0.42 2.11 3.72
C ALA A 536 0.29 3.38 4.56
N SER A 537 -0.57 3.33 5.58
CA SER A 537 -0.95 4.49 6.38
C SER A 537 0.28 5.21 6.98
N PHE A 538 1.25 4.43 7.47
CA PHE A 538 2.50 4.92 8.05
C PHE A 538 3.49 5.48 7.03
N SER A 539 3.40 5.17 5.73
CA SER A 539 4.42 5.57 4.74
C SER A 539 4.60 7.09 4.70
N SER A 540 5.81 7.58 4.96
CA SER A 540 6.13 9.01 4.87
C SER A 540 5.88 9.55 3.46
N ARG A 541 5.43 10.80 3.41
CA ARG A 541 5.01 11.49 2.19
C ARG A 541 5.88 12.72 1.96
N GLY A 542 6.19 13.02 0.69
CA GLY A 542 6.92 14.21 0.28
C GLY A 542 6.08 15.49 0.39
N PRO A 543 6.53 16.59 -0.24
CA PRO A 543 7.91 16.78 -0.73
C PRO A 543 8.92 16.74 0.43
N THR A 544 10.22 16.83 0.15
CA THR A 544 11.21 17.01 1.22
C THR A 544 11.05 18.38 1.90
N ARG A 545 11.27 18.45 3.21
CA ARG A 545 11.20 19.69 4.01
C ARG A 545 12.48 19.99 4.77
N SER A 546 13.58 19.33 4.41
CA SER A 546 14.92 19.76 4.80
C SER A 546 15.23 21.15 4.24
N PHE A 547 16.07 21.93 4.92
CA PHE A 547 16.36 23.31 4.56
C PHE A 547 17.78 23.74 4.90
N TYR A 548 18.23 24.85 4.32
CA TYR A 548 19.37 25.63 4.84
C TYR A 548 18.91 27.03 5.25
N THR A 549 19.73 27.70 6.05
CA THR A 549 19.51 29.08 6.46
C THR A 549 20.52 29.99 5.77
N THR A 550 20.03 31.01 5.08
CA THR A 550 20.85 32.03 4.42
C THR A 550 21.51 32.95 5.45
N SER A 551 22.50 33.73 5.02
CA SER A 551 23.21 34.69 5.90
C SER A 551 22.30 35.75 6.54
N ASN A 552 21.14 36.03 5.95
CA ASN A 552 20.12 36.93 6.50
C ASN A 552 19.06 36.24 7.37
N GLY A 553 19.21 34.95 7.68
CA GLY A 553 18.32 34.21 8.59
C GLY A 553 17.10 33.55 7.94
N SER A 554 16.89 33.69 6.63
CA SER A 554 15.77 33.06 5.92
C SER A 554 15.99 31.56 5.71
N ARG A 555 14.95 30.75 5.90
CA ARG A 555 14.97 29.32 5.59
C ARG A 555 14.62 29.08 4.12
N VAL A 556 15.43 28.28 3.43
CA VAL A 556 15.19 27.85 2.06
C VAL A 556 15.00 26.33 2.07
N PHE A 557 13.78 25.89 1.84
CA PHE A 557 13.40 24.48 1.84
C PHE A 557 13.74 23.80 0.52
N ASP A 558 14.18 22.55 0.61
CA ASP A 558 14.58 21.76 -0.55
C ASP A 558 13.40 21.45 -1.48
N ASN A 559 12.21 21.14 -0.93
CA ASN A 559 10.95 20.88 -1.65
C ASN A 559 11.06 19.87 -2.82
N ILE A 560 11.91 18.86 -2.69
CA ILE A 560 12.11 17.82 -3.72
C ILE A 560 10.97 16.81 -3.70
N ILE A 561 10.52 16.36 -4.88
CA ILE A 561 9.53 15.29 -5.02
C ILE A 561 10.11 13.98 -4.49
N LYS A 562 9.42 13.38 -3.51
CA LYS A 562 9.72 12.09 -2.89
C LYS A 562 8.41 11.45 -2.37
N PRO A 563 8.33 10.12 -2.16
CA PRO A 563 9.34 9.10 -2.51
C PRO A 563 9.53 8.99 -4.03
N ASP A 564 10.52 8.22 -4.49
CA ASP A 564 10.74 7.99 -5.93
C ASP A 564 9.76 6.93 -6.46
N LEU A 565 9.49 5.88 -5.66
CA LEU A 565 8.47 4.86 -5.91
C LEU A 565 8.04 4.22 -4.58
N VAL A 566 7.06 3.31 -4.63
CA VAL A 566 6.65 2.49 -3.48
C VAL A 566 6.80 1.00 -3.78
N ALA A 567 6.94 0.20 -2.72
CA ALA A 567 6.95 -1.26 -2.82
C ALA A 567 6.20 -1.87 -1.62
N PRO A 568 5.76 -3.15 -1.70
CA PRO A 568 5.05 -3.80 -0.59
C PRO A 568 5.81 -3.65 0.73
N GLY A 569 5.14 -3.15 1.76
CA GLY A 569 5.79 -2.85 3.04
C GLY A 569 4.90 -3.11 4.26
N ASN A 570 3.69 -3.64 4.07
CA ASN A 570 2.76 -3.93 5.15
C ASN A 570 2.64 -5.44 5.38
N LYS A 571 2.86 -5.89 6.62
CA LYS A 571 2.76 -7.29 7.07
C LYS A 571 3.59 -8.25 6.20
N VAL A 572 4.81 -7.85 5.90
CA VAL A 572 5.74 -8.59 5.05
C VAL A 572 6.45 -9.66 5.89
N ILE A 573 6.46 -10.91 5.42
CA ILE A 573 7.09 -12.06 6.06
C ILE A 573 8.55 -12.15 5.62
N SER A 574 9.47 -12.30 6.57
CA SER A 574 10.89 -12.56 6.27
C SER A 574 11.61 -13.24 7.43
N GLN A 575 12.89 -13.53 7.21
CA GLN A 575 13.76 -14.27 8.12
C GLN A 575 13.83 -13.60 9.49
N LYS A 576 13.81 -14.40 10.56
CA LYS A 576 13.80 -13.96 11.95
C LYS A 576 15.09 -14.38 12.66
N SER A 577 15.70 -13.49 13.45
CA SER A 577 16.75 -13.89 14.39
C SER A 577 16.19 -14.47 15.70
N PRO A 578 16.81 -15.50 16.30
CA PRO A 578 16.34 -16.11 17.54
C PRO A 578 16.26 -15.11 18.70
N SER A 579 15.16 -15.17 19.45
CA SER A 579 14.94 -14.38 20.68
C SER A 579 15.24 -12.88 20.54
N ASN A 580 14.98 -12.31 19.37
CA ASN A 580 15.21 -10.89 19.13
C ASN A 580 14.19 -10.03 19.87
N LEU A 581 14.62 -8.81 20.24
CA LEU A 581 13.85 -7.89 21.06
C LEU A 581 12.45 -7.64 20.50
N MET A 582 12.32 -7.36 19.20
CA MET A 582 11.02 -7.07 18.58
C MET A 582 10.05 -8.25 18.70
N SER A 583 10.53 -9.47 18.45
CA SER A 583 9.71 -10.69 18.51
C SER A 583 9.35 -11.14 19.92
N VAL A 584 10.16 -10.75 20.92
CA VAL A 584 9.92 -11.04 22.33
C VAL A 584 8.93 -10.04 22.91
N GLU A 585 9.07 -8.76 22.59
CA GLU A 585 8.14 -7.71 23.03
C GLU A 585 6.79 -7.79 22.30
N ASN A 586 6.77 -8.31 21.07
CA ASN A 586 5.56 -8.51 20.30
C ASN A 586 5.54 -9.90 19.66
N THR A 587 4.97 -10.85 20.39
CA THR A 587 4.93 -12.26 19.97
C THR A 587 4.07 -12.49 18.73
N ALA A 588 3.11 -11.60 18.43
CA ALA A 588 2.28 -11.66 17.23
C ALA A 588 3.07 -11.40 15.92
N LEU A 589 4.31 -10.90 16.02
CA LEU A 589 5.19 -10.82 14.86
C LEU A 589 5.72 -12.19 14.43
N ASN A 590 5.70 -13.20 15.29
CA ASN A 590 6.24 -14.52 14.95
C ASN A 590 5.33 -15.25 13.96
N LEU A 591 5.93 -15.85 12.92
CA LEU A 591 5.20 -16.72 12.01
C LEU A 591 5.13 -18.14 12.59
N ASP A 592 3.91 -18.61 12.84
CA ASP A 592 3.64 -19.97 13.29
C ASP A 592 4.15 -21.01 12.28
N GLY A 593 4.56 -22.18 12.79
CA GLY A 593 5.08 -23.26 11.97
C GLY A 593 6.52 -23.07 11.48
N THR A 594 7.25 -22.04 11.94
CA THR A 594 8.65 -21.79 11.59
C THR A 594 9.58 -21.77 12.80
N ASN A 595 10.64 -22.58 12.79
CA ASN A 595 11.44 -22.87 13.99
C ASN A 595 12.96 -22.76 13.74
N GLY A 596 13.72 -22.46 14.78
CA GLY A 596 15.19 -22.55 14.77
C GLY A 596 15.84 -21.66 13.71
N ALA A 597 16.68 -22.27 12.85
CA ALA A 597 17.40 -21.56 11.78
C ALA A 597 16.53 -21.25 10.55
N ASP A 598 15.23 -21.56 10.60
CA ASP A 598 14.24 -21.32 9.56
C ASP A 598 13.09 -20.43 10.04
N SER A 599 13.19 -19.87 11.26
CA SER A 599 12.16 -19.01 11.83
C SER A 599 11.93 -17.75 10.99
N MET A 600 10.66 -17.38 10.85
CA MET A 600 10.21 -16.19 10.12
C MET A 600 9.39 -15.27 11.02
N MET A 601 9.26 -14.00 10.63
CA MET A 601 8.43 -13.01 11.30
C MET A 601 7.79 -12.02 10.32
N TYR A 602 6.66 -11.44 10.73
CA TYR A 602 5.99 -10.33 10.08
C TYR A 602 6.59 -9.00 10.51
N MET A 603 6.77 -8.08 9.57
CA MET A 603 7.05 -6.67 9.87
C MET A 603 6.33 -5.74 8.90
N SER A 604 6.03 -4.53 9.36
CA SER A 604 5.51 -3.45 8.55
C SER A 604 6.43 -2.23 8.64
N GLY A 605 6.72 -1.61 7.50
CA GLY A 605 7.52 -0.39 7.44
C GLY A 605 8.04 -0.10 6.03
N THR A 606 8.38 1.16 5.77
CA THR A 606 9.19 1.52 4.58
C THR A 606 10.57 0.83 4.60
N SER A 607 11.03 0.44 5.79
CA SER A 607 12.17 -0.44 6.03
C SER A 607 12.04 -1.83 5.41
N MET A 608 10.82 -2.32 5.15
CA MET A 608 10.56 -3.60 4.47
C MET A 608 10.41 -3.39 2.95
N SER A 609 9.90 -2.24 2.52
CA SER A 609 9.81 -1.88 1.10
C SER A 609 11.18 -1.62 0.47
N SER A 610 12.08 -0.92 1.19
CA SER A 610 13.44 -0.59 0.73
C SER A 610 14.26 -1.82 0.28
N PRO A 611 14.38 -2.92 1.05
CA PRO A 611 15.18 -4.08 0.66
C PRO A 611 14.61 -4.83 -0.54
N ILE A 612 13.29 -4.79 -0.77
CA ILE A 612 12.67 -5.35 -1.97
C ILE A 612 13.21 -4.60 -3.21
N VAL A 613 13.26 -3.27 -3.16
CA VAL A 613 13.84 -2.44 -4.23
C VAL A 613 15.36 -2.63 -4.33
N ALA A 614 16.06 -2.87 -3.22
CA ALA A 614 17.49 -3.18 -3.23
C ALA A 614 17.79 -4.50 -3.97
N GLY A 615 17.00 -5.55 -3.72
CA GLY A 615 17.12 -6.80 -4.48
C GLY A 615 16.74 -6.62 -5.95
N ALA A 616 15.71 -5.83 -6.25
CA ALA A 616 15.37 -5.47 -7.63
C ALA A 616 16.52 -4.76 -8.36
N ALA A 617 17.20 -3.81 -7.70
CA ALA A 617 18.39 -3.16 -8.24
C ALA A 617 19.52 -4.16 -8.51
N ALA A 618 19.72 -5.14 -7.63
CA ALA A 618 20.71 -6.20 -7.85
C ALA A 618 20.37 -7.05 -9.09
N LEU A 619 19.10 -7.39 -9.32
CA LEU A 619 18.70 -8.11 -10.53
C LEU A 619 18.92 -7.27 -11.80
N LEU A 620 18.60 -5.97 -11.77
CA LEU A 620 18.86 -5.08 -12.92
C LEU A 620 20.36 -4.99 -13.25
N LEU A 621 21.21 -4.95 -12.23
CA LEU A 621 22.67 -4.95 -12.39
C LEU A 621 23.22 -6.30 -12.86
N GLN A 622 22.54 -7.40 -12.56
CA GLN A 622 22.84 -8.72 -13.14
C GLN A 622 22.48 -8.76 -14.63
N VAL A 623 21.37 -8.13 -15.05
CA VAL A 623 20.98 -8.01 -16.48
C VAL A 623 22.00 -7.19 -17.26
N ASN A 624 22.39 -6.04 -16.73
CA ASN A 624 23.34 -5.14 -17.37
C ASN A 624 24.28 -4.53 -16.32
N PRO A 625 25.52 -5.02 -16.20
CA PRO A 625 26.45 -4.55 -15.17
C PRO A 625 26.93 -3.11 -15.39
N ASN A 626 26.71 -2.55 -16.58
CA ASN A 626 27.10 -1.18 -16.94
C ASN A 626 26.06 -0.12 -16.55
N LEU A 627 24.90 -0.52 -16.02
CA LEU A 627 23.91 0.45 -15.52
C LEU A 627 24.51 1.30 -14.40
N THR A 628 24.26 2.61 -14.49
CA THR A 628 24.57 3.55 -13.41
C THR A 628 23.41 3.58 -12.39
N PRO A 629 23.63 4.14 -11.19
CA PRO A 629 22.56 4.31 -10.21
C PRO A 629 21.34 5.08 -10.74
N GLN A 630 21.57 6.10 -11.59
CA GLN A 630 20.48 6.88 -12.17
C GLN A 630 19.72 6.11 -13.25
N MET A 631 20.38 5.24 -14.02
CA MET A 631 19.67 4.35 -14.95
C MET A 631 18.80 3.34 -14.20
N VAL A 632 19.30 2.75 -13.10
CA VAL A 632 18.51 1.85 -12.26
C VAL A 632 17.29 2.58 -11.70
N LYS A 633 17.49 3.80 -11.19
CA LYS A 633 16.41 4.67 -10.71
C LYS A 633 15.38 5.01 -11.80
N MET A 634 15.83 5.28 -13.02
CA MET A 634 14.97 5.51 -14.18
C MET A 634 14.16 4.27 -14.52
N LEU A 635 14.81 3.10 -14.64
CA LEU A 635 14.14 1.86 -15.03
C LEU A 635 13.02 1.51 -14.05
N LEU A 636 13.28 1.63 -12.75
CA LEU A 636 12.29 1.35 -11.71
C LEU A 636 11.11 2.32 -11.72
N GLN A 637 11.35 3.62 -11.92
CA GLN A 637 10.26 4.62 -11.95
C GLN A 637 9.45 4.55 -13.24
N TYR A 638 10.12 4.46 -14.38
CA TYR A 638 9.49 4.50 -15.69
C TYR A 638 8.51 3.34 -15.88
N THR A 639 8.79 2.17 -15.30
CA THR A 639 7.96 0.98 -15.44
C THR A 639 7.00 0.75 -14.28
N ALA A 640 7.08 1.58 -13.22
CA ALA A 640 6.23 1.46 -12.03
C ALA A 640 4.74 1.47 -12.38
N GLN A 641 3.93 0.84 -11.52
CA GLN A 641 2.48 0.83 -11.62
C GLN A 641 1.89 2.03 -10.88
N PRO A 642 1.22 2.98 -11.56
CA PRO A 642 0.46 4.02 -10.88
C PRO A 642 -0.69 3.42 -10.06
N ILE A 643 -0.79 3.82 -8.79
CA ILE A 643 -1.89 3.46 -7.90
C ILE A 643 -3.01 4.50 -8.07
N ALA A 644 -4.22 4.03 -8.34
CA ALA A 644 -5.38 4.90 -8.58
C ALA A 644 -5.72 5.75 -7.34
N GLY A 645 -6.04 7.03 -7.56
CA GLY A 645 -6.46 7.94 -6.50
C GLY A 645 -5.33 8.43 -5.57
N VAL A 646 -4.06 8.12 -5.89
CA VAL A 646 -2.89 8.49 -5.09
C VAL A 646 -2.08 9.56 -5.81
N ASN A 647 -1.59 10.58 -5.09
CA ASN A 647 -0.73 11.61 -5.69
C ASN A 647 0.77 11.25 -5.60
N THR A 648 1.60 11.92 -6.39
CA THR A 648 3.05 11.67 -6.48
C THR A 648 3.79 11.83 -5.15
N PHE A 649 3.39 12.75 -4.27
CA PHE A 649 4.07 12.88 -2.97
C PHE A 649 3.80 11.70 -2.04
N GLU A 650 2.83 10.84 -2.36
CA GLU A 650 2.57 9.59 -1.66
C GLU A 650 3.20 8.39 -2.37
N GLN A 651 3.06 8.27 -3.70
CA GLN A 651 3.48 7.08 -4.46
C GLN A 651 4.79 7.23 -5.27
N GLY A 652 5.30 8.43 -5.44
CA GLY A 652 6.34 8.70 -6.44
C GLY A 652 5.84 8.39 -7.85
N ALA A 653 6.58 7.57 -8.58
CA ALA A 653 6.16 7.05 -9.88
C ALA A 653 5.11 5.92 -9.81
N GLY A 654 4.91 5.31 -8.64
CA GLY A 654 3.99 4.19 -8.45
C GLY A 654 4.61 2.99 -7.73
N GLN A 655 3.89 1.88 -7.70
CA GLN A 655 4.33 0.61 -7.13
C GLN A 655 5.37 -0.09 -8.01
N LEU A 656 6.35 -0.74 -7.37
CA LEU A 656 7.42 -1.48 -8.03
C LEU A 656 6.87 -2.51 -9.01
N ASN A 657 7.32 -2.41 -10.27
CA ASN A 657 7.10 -3.40 -11.31
C ASN A 657 8.45 -3.90 -11.83
N LEU A 658 8.89 -5.06 -11.33
CA LEU A 658 10.22 -5.59 -11.67
C LEU A 658 10.25 -6.27 -13.04
N GLU A 659 9.16 -6.89 -13.48
CA GLU A 659 9.04 -7.47 -14.82
C GLU A 659 9.31 -6.41 -15.88
N GLY A 660 8.59 -5.29 -15.80
CA GLY A 660 8.73 -4.20 -16.77
C GLY A 660 10.13 -3.59 -16.72
N ALA A 661 10.67 -3.38 -15.51
CA ALA A 661 12.02 -2.82 -15.33
C ALA A 661 13.10 -3.70 -15.96
N VAL A 662 13.03 -5.02 -15.76
CA VAL A 662 13.95 -5.98 -16.38
C VAL A 662 13.76 -6.03 -17.89
N ARG A 663 12.52 -6.12 -18.37
CA ARG A 663 12.22 -6.14 -19.81
C ARG A 663 12.78 -4.92 -20.52
N LEU A 664 12.68 -3.74 -19.90
CA LEU A 664 13.27 -2.51 -20.39
C LEU A 664 14.80 -2.51 -20.26
N ALA A 665 15.37 -2.99 -19.14
CA ALA A 665 16.82 -3.09 -18.97
C ALA A 665 17.49 -3.98 -20.03
N ARG A 666 16.79 -5.04 -20.48
CA ARG A 666 17.27 -5.92 -21.57
C ARG A 666 17.38 -5.21 -22.91
N SER A 667 16.62 -4.14 -23.15
CA SER A 667 16.74 -3.41 -24.41
C SER A 667 17.99 -2.54 -24.47
N LEU A 668 18.55 -2.21 -23.30
CA LEU A 668 19.76 -1.42 -23.20
C LEU A 668 20.97 -2.23 -23.66
N ARG A 669 21.79 -1.57 -24.47
CA ARG A 669 23.08 -2.04 -24.95
C ARG A 669 24.03 -2.31 -23.79
N THR A 670 24.81 -3.37 -23.91
CA THR A 670 25.82 -3.77 -22.93
C THR A 670 27.22 -3.37 -23.36
N ASP A 671 27.41 -2.96 -24.63
CA ASP A 671 28.67 -2.48 -25.19
C ASP A 671 28.88 -0.97 -24.97
N VAL A 672 27.90 -0.26 -24.40
CA VAL A 672 27.99 1.17 -24.08
C VAL A 672 28.45 1.35 -22.63
N ASP A 673 29.48 2.18 -22.43
CA ASP A 673 29.85 2.67 -21.10
C ASP A 673 29.01 3.88 -20.71
N PHE A 674 27.92 3.62 -19.99
CA PHE A 674 27.02 4.67 -19.51
C PHE A 674 27.65 5.64 -18.49
N LYS A 675 28.86 5.35 -18.00
CA LYS A 675 29.57 6.24 -17.08
C LYS A 675 30.18 7.45 -17.81
N THR A 676 30.56 7.28 -19.07
CA THR A 676 31.24 8.32 -19.87
C THR A 676 30.50 8.68 -21.16
N VAL A 677 29.39 8.00 -21.47
CA VAL A 677 28.60 8.13 -22.70
C VAL A 677 28.35 9.58 -23.13
N GLY A 678 28.78 9.93 -24.35
CA GLY A 678 28.63 11.25 -24.97
C GLY A 678 27.18 11.60 -25.36
N MET A 679 26.93 12.89 -25.64
CA MET A 679 25.64 13.34 -26.17
C MET A 679 25.41 12.73 -27.57
N GLY A 680 24.19 12.28 -27.86
CA GLY A 680 23.83 11.65 -29.14
C GLY A 680 24.13 10.14 -29.26
N ALA A 681 24.70 9.52 -28.22
CA ALA A 681 24.87 8.07 -28.20
C ALA A 681 23.55 7.34 -27.94
N MET A 682 23.29 6.31 -28.75
CA MET A 682 22.10 5.46 -28.60
C MET A 682 22.33 4.38 -27.54
N SER A 683 21.45 4.33 -26.54
CA SER A 683 21.50 3.30 -25.47
C SER A 683 20.88 1.99 -25.83
N VAL A 684 20.15 1.99 -26.92
CA VAL A 684 19.46 0.87 -27.50
C VAL A 684 20.03 0.65 -28.89
N ALA A 685 19.73 -0.49 -29.51
CA ALA A 685 20.17 -0.79 -30.87
C ALA A 685 19.59 0.23 -31.88
N TYR A 686 20.29 0.40 -33.00
CA TYR A 686 19.78 1.16 -34.15
C TYR A 686 18.47 0.50 -34.65
N ASN A 687 17.40 1.29 -34.82
CA ASN A 687 16.01 0.85 -35.08
C ASN A 687 15.29 0.12 -33.92
N TRP A 688 15.70 0.35 -32.68
CA TRP A 688 14.98 -0.18 -31.52
C TRP A 688 13.53 0.31 -31.43
N THR A 689 12.63 -0.62 -31.13
CA THR A 689 11.22 -0.36 -30.80
C THR A 689 10.97 -0.52 -29.31
N MET A 690 10.18 0.39 -28.74
CA MET A 690 9.80 0.35 -27.33
C MET A 690 9.07 -0.97 -27.02
N PRO A 691 9.41 -1.68 -25.92
CA PRO A 691 8.61 -2.82 -25.47
C PRO A 691 7.19 -2.34 -25.09
N THR A 692 6.22 -3.25 -25.12
CA THR A 692 4.85 -2.95 -24.67
C THR A 692 4.87 -2.35 -23.27
N THR A 693 4.35 -1.14 -23.10
CA THR A 693 4.40 -0.36 -21.85
C THR A 693 3.29 -0.75 -20.87
N SER A 694 2.99 -2.04 -20.81
CA SER A 694 2.07 -2.64 -19.85
C SER A 694 2.66 -3.93 -19.30
N THR A 695 2.27 -4.29 -18.09
CA THR A 695 2.65 -5.55 -17.46
C THR A 695 1.39 -6.24 -16.95
N THR A 696 1.35 -7.56 -17.07
CA THR A 696 0.30 -8.41 -16.48
C THR A 696 0.90 -9.20 -15.33
N VAL A 697 0.44 -8.95 -14.11
CA VAL A 697 0.85 -9.65 -12.88
C VAL A 697 -0.40 -10.14 -12.17
N GLY A 698 -0.41 -11.38 -11.67
CA GLY A 698 -1.56 -11.93 -10.94
C GLY A 698 -2.87 -11.93 -11.74
N GLY A 699 -2.81 -12.02 -13.07
CA GLY A 699 -3.97 -11.92 -13.97
C GLY A 699 -4.49 -10.49 -14.22
N SER A 700 -3.92 -9.48 -13.55
CA SER A 700 -4.28 -8.06 -13.71
C SER A 700 -3.28 -7.36 -14.62
N THR A 701 -3.77 -6.58 -15.59
CA THR A 701 -2.91 -5.80 -16.51
C THR A 701 -2.95 -4.32 -16.15
N PHE A 702 -1.79 -3.69 -16.03
CA PHE A 702 -1.67 -2.26 -15.78
C PHE A 702 -0.69 -1.59 -16.75
N GLN A 703 -0.88 -0.29 -16.97
CA GLN A 703 0.03 0.54 -17.76
C GLN A 703 1.19 1.02 -16.90
N TRP A 704 2.38 1.11 -17.51
CA TRP A 704 3.55 1.70 -16.88
C TRP A 704 3.37 3.21 -16.67
N ALA A 705 3.97 3.74 -15.62
CA ALA A 705 3.94 5.17 -15.29
C ALA A 705 4.57 6.06 -16.38
N GLN A 706 5.58 5.56 -17.08
CA GLN A 706 6.30 6.25 -18.18
C GLN A 706 6.83 7.64 -17.81
N LEU A 707 7.10 7.83 -16.52
CA LEU A 707 7.60 9.08 -15.93
C LEU A 707 8.80 8.81 -15.04
N VAL A 708 9.65 9.83 -14.90
CA VAL A 708 10.73 9.83 -13.92
C VAL A 708 10.73 11.14 -13.16
N THR A 709 10.89 11.06 -11.84
CA THR A 709 11.02 12.25 -11.00
C THR A 709 12.41 12.87 -11.15
N GLY A 710 12.44 14.18 -11.36
CA GLY A 710 13.65 15.01 -11.28
C GLY A 710 13.86 15.50 -9.84
N LYS A 711 13.90 16.83 -9.67
CA LYS A 711 13.85 17.47 -8.34
C LYS A 711 12.47 18.05 -8.08
N TYR A 712 12.08 19.01 -8.92
CA TYR A 712 10.81 19.75 -8.84
C TYR A 712 9.83 19.40 -9.97
N THR A 713 10.23 18.48 -10.85
CA THR A 713 9.54 18.17 -12.10
C THR A 713 9.47 16.68 -12.34
N MET A 714 8.58 16.30 -13.26
CA MET A 714 8.56 14.99 -13.87
C MET A 714 8.93 15.12 -15.34
N ILE A 715 9.66 14.12 -15.83
CA ILE A 715 10.04 14.02 -17.22
C ILE A 715 9.40 12.76 -17.79
N THR A 716 8.82 12.86 -18.97
CA THR A 716 8.15 11.75 -19.67
C THR A 716 8.66 11.62 -21.10
N GLY A 717 8.34 10.48 -21.73
CA GLY A 717 8.65 10.19 -23.12
C GLY A 717 9.66 9.05 -23.31
N SER A 718 9.52 8.30 -24.39
CA SER A 718 10.37 7.13 -24.69
C SER A 718 11.84 7.49 -24.98
N LYS A 719 12.10 8.74 -25.40
CA LYS A 719 13.45 9.27 -25.62
C LYS A 719 14.29 9.31 -24.33
N LEU A 720 13.64 9.25 -23.15
CA LEU A 720 14.30 9.05 -21.85
C LEU A 720 15.16 7.79 -21.85
N ILE A 721 14.77 6.77 -22.62
CA ILE A 721 15.44 5.47 -22.68
C ILE A 721 16.44 5.42 -23.83
N SER A 722 16.04 5.84 -25.03
CA SER A 722 16.85 5.62 -26.23
C SER A 722 18.02 6.61 -26.36
N GLU A 723 17.83 7.85 -25.93
CA GLU A 723 18.66 8.99 -26.37
C GLU A 723 19.17 9.86 -25.20
N PHE A 724 18.47 9.86 -24.08
CA PHE A 724 18.70 10.82 -22.99
C PHE A 724 19.77 10.41 -21.95
N GLN A 725 21.01 10.22 -22.38
CA GLN A 725 21.99 9.47 -21.55
C GLN A 725 22.93 10.28 -20.68
N ALA A 726 23.25 11.52 -21.09
CA ALA A 726 24.26 12.31 -20.40
C ALA A 726 23.89 12.62 -18.94
N VAL A 727 22.59 12.67 -18.60
CA VAL A 727 22.12 12.86 -17.22
C VAL A 727 22.21 11.63 -16.33
N TYR A 728 22.33 10.44 -16.93
CA TYR A 728 22.43 9.20 -16.17
C TYR A 728 23.89 8.86 -15.85
N ARG A 729 24.86 9.70 -16.23
CA ARG A 729 26.26 9.53 -15.85
C ARG A 729 26.42 9.54 -14.33
N LEU A 730 27.57 9.03 -13.88
CA LEU A 730 27.98 9.19 -12.49
C LEU A 730 28.05 10.68 -12.12
N ASN A 731 27.72 11.01 -10.87
CA ASN A 731 27.66 12.38 -10.34
C ASN A 731 26.56 13.29 -10.92
N LYS A 732 25.66 12.76 -11.74
CA LYS A 732 24.49 13.50 -12.23
C LYS A 732 23.21 12.96 -11.62
N THR A 733 22.21 13.81 -11.58
CA THR A 733 20.81 13.44 -11.34
C THR A 733 19.99 13.89 -12.52
N ILE A 734 18.85 13.24 -12.74
CA ILE A 734 17.93 13.57 -13.83
C ILE A 734 17.51 15.05 -13.79
N GLY A 735 17.38 15.61 -12.58
CA GLY A 735 17.07 17.03 -12.40
C GLY A 735 18.18 18.01 -12.79
N ASP A 736 19.42 17.56 -13.04
CA ASP A 736 20.56 18.46 -13.27
C ASP A 736 20.65 19.04 -14.69
N GLY A 737 19.80 18.64 -15.63
CA GLY A 737 19.60 19.49 -16.82
C GLY A 737 18.15 19.84 -17.07
N VAL A 738 17.39 19.95 -15.98
CA VAL A 738 16.25 20.86 -15.95
C VAL A 738 16.74 22.15 -15.31
N ASN A 739 16.63 23.26 -16.02
CA ASN A 739 16.93 24.60 -15.51
C ASN A 739 15.70 25.17 -14.82
N PHE A 740 15.92 25.73 -13.63
CA PHE A 740 14.91 26.32 -12.77
C PHE A 740 15.30 27.78 -12.48
N GLY A 741 14.58 28.76 -13.04
CA GLY A 741 14.88 30.17 -12.81
C GLY A 741 13.79 31.09 -13.33
N ASN A 742 13.53 32.19 -12.62
CA ASN A 742 12.52 33.20 -12.97
C ASN A 742 11.11 32.63 -13.25
N GLY A 743 10.71 31.59 -12.51
CA GLY A 743 9.41 30.91 -12.69
C GLY A 743 9.32 30.06 -13.96
N ALA A 744 10.40 29.93 -14.74
CA ALA A 744 10.44 29.12 -15.94
C ALA A 744 11.20 27.80 -15.70
N PHE A 745 10.65 26.73 -16.27
CA PHE A 745 11.30 25.44 -16.40
C PHE A 745 11.72 25.26 -17.86
N SER A 746 12.99 24.96 -18.10
CA SER A 746 13.50 24.61 -19.43
C SER A 746 14.43 23.41 -19.35
N LEU A 747 14.46 22.62 -20.43
CA LEU A 747 15.47 21.58 -20.59
C LEU A 747 16.76 22.21 -21.09
N ASP A 748 17.88 21.86 -20.47
CA ASP A 748 19.20 22.19 -21.00
C ASP A 748 19.54 21.25 -22.17
N THR A 749 19.03 21.61 -23.35
CA THR A 749 19.27 20.89 -24.61
C THR A 749 20.67 21.11 -25.17
N GLY A 750 21.45 22.07 -24.64
CA GLY A 750 22.82 22.33 -25.06
C GLY A 750 23.84 21.43 -24.37
N SER A 751 23.56 21.02 -23.13
CA SER A 751 24.54 20.33 -22.29
C SER A 751 24.16 18.89 -21.93
N TYR A 752 22.86 18.56 -21.83
CA TYR A 752 22.46 17.32 -21.14
C TYR A 752 21.29 16.54 -21.77
N PHE A 753 20.52 17.06 -22.75
CA PHE A 753 19.23 16.47 -23.17
C PHE A 753 19.06 16.27 -24.69
N THR A 754 18.16 15.35 -25.09
CA THR A 754 17.79 15.05 -26.48
C THR A 754 16.40 15.56 -26.82
N THR A 755 16.05 15.62 -28.10
CA THR A 755 14.74 16.09 -28.57
C THR A 755 13.61 15.12 -28.19
N GLY A 756 12.36 15.60 -28.18
CA GLY A 756 11.17 14.76 -27.97
C GLY A 756 10.89 14.38 -26.51
N LEU A 757 11.50 15.07 -25.55
CA LEU A 757 11.19 14.97 -24.11
C LEU A 757 10.20 16.05 -23.70
N SER A 758 9.24 15.69 -22.85
CA SER A 758 8.33 16.64 -22.22
C SER A 758 8.72 16.83 -20.75
N VAL A 759 8.90 18.09 -20.36
CA VAL A 759 8.89 18.48 -18.94
C VAL A 759 7.48 18.90 -18.65
N ASN A 760 6.82 18.10 -17.82
CA ASN A 760 5.40 18.27 -17.65
C ASN A 760 5.08 19.59 -16.92
N ARG A 761 4.32 20.49 -17.57
CA ARG A 761 3.55 21.57 -16.92
C ARG A 761 2.06 21.22 -16.82
N ASN A 762 1.64 20.06 -17.33
CA ASN A 762 0.26 19.62 -17.32
C ASN A 762 -0.04 18.93 -15.97
N VAL A 763 -1.27 19.06 -15.50
CA VAL A 763 -1.73 18.31 -14.33
C VAL A 763 -1.80 16.84 -14.74
N ASN A 764 -0.99 15.97 -14.17
CA ASN A 764 -1.14 14.53 -14.41
C ASN A 764 -2.24 13.98 -13.51
N THR A 765 -3.10 13.13 -14.06
CA THR A 765 -3.99 12.29 -13.26
C THR A 765 -3.15 11.27 -12.49
N SER A 766 -3.72 10.71 -11.41
CA SER A 766 -3.05 9.74 -10.52
C SER A 766 -2.56 8.47 -11.22
N ASN A 767 -3.03 8.20 -12.44
CA ASN A 767 -2.57 7.11 -13.30
C ASN A 767 -1.39 7.48 -14.24
N GLY A 768 -0.78 8.65 -14.06
CA GLY A 768 0.37 9.11 -14.87
C GLY A 768 0.00 9.65 -16.26
N ALA A 769 -1.28 9.61 -16.65
CA ALA A 769 -1.74 10.24 -17.87
C ALA A 769 -1.83 11.77 -17.70
N PRO A 770 -1.49 12.57 -18.71
CA PRO A 770 -1.71 14.02 -18.64
C PRO A 770 -3.21 14.33 -18.71
N LEU A 771 -3.73 15.24 -17.87
CA LEU A 771 -4.97 15.96 -18.16
C LEU A 771 -4.69 16.85 -19.37
N GLY A 772 -4.84 16.28 -20.56
CA GLY A 772 -4.56 16.93 -21.84
C GLY A 772 -3.18 16.59 -22.40
N ALA A 773 -3.15 15.78 -23.46
CA ALA A 773 -1.99 15.63 -24.32
C ALA A 773 -1.98 16.78 -25.35
N GLY A 774 -1.59 17.97 -24.90
CA GLY A 774 -1.48 19.15 -25.74
C GLY A 774 -0.61 20.20 -25.05
N SER A 775 0.23 20.89 -25.82
CA SER A 775 1.04 22.01 -25.33
C SER A 775 0.17 23.06 -24.64
N LEU A 776 0.74 23.70 -23.60
CA LEU A 776 0.40 24.99 -22.99
C LEU A 776 -0.99 25.56 -23.35
N TYR A 777 -1.95 25.63 -22.42
CA TYR A 777 -3.15 26.49 -22.60
C TYR A 777 -2.84 27.97 -22.31
N LEU A 778 -1.80 28.44 -22.99
CA LEU A 778 -1.63 29.77 -23.57
C LEU A 778 -1.28 29.50 -25.05
N THR A 779 -2.31 29.44 -25.90
CA THR A 779 -2.22 29.29 -27.36
C THR A 779 -2.88 30.49 -28.02
N TYR A 780 -2.29 31.01 -29.10
CA TYR A 780 -3.00 31.87 -30.06
C TYR A 780 -4.12 31.03 -30.73
N GLY A 781 -5.39 31.40 -30.57
CA GLY A 781 -6.48 30.89 -31.42
C GLY A 781 -7.80 30.57 -30.73
N VAL A 782 -7.92 29.44 -30.02
CA VAL A 782 -9.24 28.92 -29.58
C VAL A 782 -9.19 28.36 -28.14
N LEU A 783 -10.14 28.79 -27.29
CA LEU A 783 -10.29 28.35 -25.89
C LEU A 783 -11.68 27.69 -25.71
N VAL A 784 -11.72 26.45 -25.21
CA VAL A 784 -12.97 25.70 -24.97
C VAL A 784 -12.98 25.12 -23.55
N GLY A 785 -14.09 25.30 -22.83
CA GLY A 785 -14.30 24.76 -21.50
C GLY A 785 -15.67 24.07 -21.38
N ASP A 786 -15.72 22.96 -20.64
CA ASP A 786 -16.97 22.27 -20.26
C ASP A 786 -17.46 22.87 -18.92
N GLY A 787 -18.62 23.52 -18.94
CA GLY A 787 -19.23 24.15 -17.75
C GLY A 787 -18.92 25.64 -17.55
N VAL A 788 -17.81 25.99 -16.88
CA VAL A 788 -17.54 27.38 -16.44
C VAL A 788 -16.09 27.79 -16.71
N ILE A 789 -15.89 28.93 -17.39
CA ILE A 789 -14.58 29.58 -17.57
C ILE A 789 -14.57 30.87 -16.75
N VAL A 790 -13.69 30.96 -15.74
CA VAL A 790 -13.51 32.16 -14.89
C VAL A 790 -12.06 32.63 -14.99
N GLY A 791 -11.86 33.91 -15.31
CA GLY A 791 -10.56 34.56 -15.29
C GLY A 791 -10.60 35.85 -14.46
N ASP A 792 -9.67 35.98 -13.52
CA ASP A 792 -9.43 37.22 -12.79
C ASP A 792 -8.47 38.09 -13.63
N GLY A 793 -9.00 39.09 -14.35
CA GLY A 793 -8.23 40.01 -15.20
C GLY A 793 -8.59 39.99 -16.70
N VAL A 794 -7.73 39.43 -17.56
CA VAL A 794 -7.85 39.53 -19.03
C VAL A 794 -7.85 38.13 -19.67
N ILE A 795 -8.87 37.83 -20.47
CA ILE A 795 -8.95 36.60 -21.28
C ILE A 795 -8.83 36.98 -22.76
N VAL A 796 -7.76 36.55 -23.42
CA VAL A 796 -7.48 36.86 -24.84
C VAL A 796 -7.39 35.56 -25.65
N GLY A 797 -8.22 35.45 -26.68
CA GLY A 797 -8.15 34.38 -27.68
C GLY A 797 -8.06 34.97 -29.08
N ASP A 798 -7.09 34.53 -29.87
CA ASP A 798 -6.88 34.96 -31.28
C ASP A 798 -7.88 34.31 -32.25
N GLY A 799 -9.15 34.12 -31.84
CA GLY A 799 -10.14 33.37 -32.65
C GLY A 799 -11.48 33.12 -31.95
N VAL A 800 -11.69 31.94 -31.35
CA VAL A 800 -13.02 31.50 -30.86
C VAL A 800 -12.99 31.10 -29.37
N LEU A 801 -13.93 31.62 -28.59
CA LEU A 801 -14.11 31.33 -27.15
C LEU A 801 -15.49 30.67 -26.93
N VAL A 802 -15.51 29.44 -26.40
CA VAL A 802 -16.75 28.66 -26.18
C VAL A 802 -16.79 28.05 -24.78
N SER A 803 -17.91 28.23 -24.08
CA SER A 803 -18.23 27.56 -22.81
C SER A 803 -19.67 27.04 -22.84
N ASP A 804 -19.88 25.83 -22.31
CA ASP A 804 -21.20 25.17 -22.23
C ASP A 804 -22.11 25.75 -21.12
N GLY A 805 -21.62 26.68 -20.30
CA GLY A 805 -22.41 27.24 -19.19
C GLY A 805 -22.20 28.74 -18.95
N VAL A 806 -21.10 29.12 -18.29
CA VAL A 806 -20.86 30.51 -17.87
C VAL A 806 -19.45 30.97 -18.25
N LEU A 807 -19.32 32.20 -18.73
CA LEU A 807 -18.04 32.84 -19.07
C LEU A 807 -17.92 34.18 -18.34
N VAL A 808 -16.97 34.30 -17.40
CA VAL A 808 -16.83 35.48 -16.51
C VAL A 808 -15.40 36.03 -16.54
N GLY A 809 -15.28 37.34 -16.77
CA GLY A 809 -14.02 38.07 -16.66
C GLY A 809 -14.16 39.41 -15.94
N ASP A 810 -13.28 39.69 -14.98
CA ASP A 810 -13.27 40.91 -14.16
C ASP A 810 -12.58 42.13 -14.84
N GLY A 811 -12.40 42.08 -16.17
CA GLY A 811 -11.64 43.11 -16.90
C GLY A 811 -11.94 43.20 -18.39
N VAL A 812 -11.20 42.48 -19.24
CA VAL A 812 -11.28 42.60 -20.71
C VAL A 812 -11.38 41.21 -21.36
N LEU A 813 -12.39 41.02 -22.22
CA LEU A 813 -12.65 39.81 -23.00
C LEU A 813 -12.50 40.12 -24.49
N VAL A 814 -11.47 39.57 -25.14
CA VAL A 814 -11.16 39.83 -26.55
C VAL A 814 -11.05 38.53 -27.33
N GLY A 815 -11.91 38.38 -28.35
CA GLY A 815 -11.86 37.32 -29.34
C GLY A 815 -11.74 37.90 -30.76
N ASP A 816 -10.76 37.48 -31.55
CA ASP A 816 -10.61 37.95 -32.94
C ASP A 816 -11.67 37.36 -33.91
N GLY A 817 -12.57 36.49 -33.42
CA GLY A 817 -13.60 35.82 -34.23
C GLY A 817 -14.99 35.75 -33.58
N VAL A 818 -15.24 34.76 -32.71
CA VAL A 818 -16.59 34.41 -32.21
C VAL A 818 -16.58 34.11 -30.70
N LEU A 819 -17.52 34.69 -29.96
CA LEU A 819 -17.75 34.47 -28.52
C LEU A 819 -19.14 33.86 -28.28
N ILE A 820 -19.21 32.66 -27.70
CA ILE A 820 -20.47 31.94 -27.45
C ILE A 820 -20.47 31.37 -26.02
N GLY A 821 -21.54 31.64 -25.27
CA GLY A 821 -21.86 30.97 -24.00
C GLY A 821 -23.32 30.54 -23.99
N ASP A 822 -23.61 29.32 -23.55
CA ASP A 822 -24.98 28.74 -23.56
C ASP A 822 -25.84 29.18 -22.35
N GLY A 823 -25.28 29.99 -21.43
CA GLY A 823 -25.98 30.47 -20.23
C GLY A 823 -25.83 31.97 -19.97
N VAL A 824 -24.69 32.42 -19.42
CA VAL A 824 -24.48 33.83 -19.04
C VAL A 824 -23.09 34.32 -19.45
N LEU A 825 -23.05 35.49 -20.12
CA LEU A 825 -21.82 36.19 -20.54
C LEU A 825 -21.71 37.50 -19.74
N ILE A 826 -20.70 37.63 -18.87
CA ILE A 826 -20.50 38.84 -18.04
C ILE A 826 -19.06 39.34 -18.18
N GLY A 827 -18.90 40.62 -18.49
CA GLY A 827 -17.63 41.36 -18.40
C GLY A 827 -17.85 42.72 -17.76
N ASP A 828 -17.01 43.09 -16.80
CA ASP A 828 -17.12 44.37 -16.07
C ASP A 828 -16.44 45.55 -16.81
N GLY A 829 -15.71 45.29 -17.91
CA GLY A 829 -14.98 46.30 -18.68
C GLY A 829 -15.37 46.39 -20.17
N VAL A 830 -14.67 45.66 -21.05
CA VAL A 830 -14.84 45.76 -22.51
C VAL A 830 -14.97 44.36 -23.14
N LEU A 831 -16.00 44.19 -23.97
CA LEU A 831 -16.29 42.99 -24.77
C LEU A 831 -16.08 43.31 -26.26
N VAL A 832 -15.14 42.63 -26.92
CA VAL A 832 -14.91 42.78 -28.37
C VAL A 832 -14.91 41.41 -29.06
N GLY A 833 -15.77 41.27 -30.06
CA GLY A 833 -15.77 40.15 -31.01
C GLY A 833 -15.87 40.72 -32.43
N ASP A 834 -14.99 40.28 -33.33
CA ASP A 834 -14.92 40.89 -34.67
C ASP A 834 -16.02 40.39 -35.63
N SER A 835 -16.67 39.25 -35.34
CA SER A 835 -17.71 38.67 -36.22
C SER A 835 -19.08 38.39 -35.57
N ALA A 836 -19.17 37.74 -34.40
CA ALA A 836 -20.47 37.44 -33.76
C ALA A 836 -20.41 37.35 -32.23
N LEU A 837 -21.41 37.94 -31.57
CA LEU A 837 -21.65 37.88 -30.13
C LEU A 837 -23.08 37.33 -29.93
N GLN A 838 -23.24 36.19 -29.25
CA GLN A 838 -24.56 35.58 -29.09
C GLN A 838 -24.75 35.04 -27.66
N GLY A 839 -25.80 35.52 -27.00
CA GLY A 839 -26.30 35.02 -25.73
C GLY A 839 -27.79 34.68 -25.85
N ASP A 840 -28.20 33.63 -25.16
CA ASP A 840 -29.59 33.21 -25.01
C ASP A 840 -30.44 34.33 -24.35
N ASN A 841 -31.66 34.53 -24.87
CA ASN A 841 -32.65 35.47 -24.35
C ASN A 841 -33.57 34.73 -23.35
N THR A 842 -33.17 34.62 -22.09
CA THR A 842 -34.11 34.27 -21.01
C THR A 842 -34.65 35.55 -20.34
N PRO A 843 -35.95 35.87 -20.47
CA PRO A 843 -36.53 37.13 -19.98
C PRO A 843 -36.72 37.11 -18.45
N ALA A 844 -35.72 37.59 -17.71
CA ALA A 844 -35.86 37.96 -16.30
C ALA A 844 -34.84 39.02 -15.87
N MET A 845 -34.82 40.18 -16.53
CA MET A 845 -34.36 41.45 -15.95
C MET A 845 -35.09 42.62 -16.64
N GLN A 846 -36.29 42.90 -16.15
CA GLN A 846 -36.79 44.27 -15.98
C GLN A 846 -36.77 44.59 -14.49
#